data_AF-A0A2X2CIP5-F1
#
_entry.id   AF-A0A2X2CIP5-F1
#
_cell.length_a   1.000
_cell.length_b   1.000
_cell.length_c   1.000
_cell.angle_alpha   90.00
_cell.angle_beta   90.00
_cell.angle_gamma   90.00
#
_symmetry.space_group_name_H-M   'P 1'
#
loop_
_entity.id
_entity.type
_entity.pdbx_description
1 polymer ?
#
loop_
_entity_poly.entity_id
_entity_poly.type
_entity_poly.pdbx_seq_one_letter_code
_entity_poly.pdbx_strand_id
1 'polypeptide(L)'
;MLGPLEDLLGTQTLTPEVRGELTIAHRNALRLLRLVNTLLDFSRVEAGRSQARFVPTDLASFTADLASSFRSAIERAGLRFDVFCPTLPEPVFVDREMWEKVVLNLLSNAFKFTFSGQIRLELSSTDTHVQLTVADTGVGIAAEHLPRLFERFHRIEDTKSRSYEGSGIGLALVNELVSLHGGSVSVNSELNHGTTFTLRIPFGSRHLPDESLQDGASGASESPGAAPFVEEALRWLVDDPVTPRLETQAAGAVMVAARDPMKRRARIVLADDNADMRAYIQRLLEPDHDVVAVADGAAALEVLQQYGADLLLTDVMMPQLDGFGLVRKLREDPLLNTLPIIMLSARAGEEASVDGLAAGADDYLVKPFSARELKARVQSTLELAHLRQEAEEQLAQSRKMDAIGQLTAGVAHDFNNLLAVVIASLDLLERRTHDERTSRLLKNAQQAANRGARLTAQLLAFSRKQRLNARPVDLNSTLQGMQALLHATLGGTVELVMNLQAGLWPAQSDSDQFELAIVNLAVNARDAMPSGGSLTIQTQNISASDSRPASLGRGEFIRISLTDTGEGMSQEVLSHVFEPFFTTKAQGKGTGLGLAQVYGTVRQFGGDVEIQSQPGHGTCISLYLPRTSEPVQAMSEPVNVDLSSPIPLRILLVDDDAQVRHSTSAMLSELGYEHIEAANGQEAIQQLHDGDGIDLLLTDYAMPGMTGMELCKQGLAIKPELRIVLMTGYADSAALSAGNLTVLSKPFTLSQLASVIINVASREQTIKLN
;
A
#
# COMPACT_ATOMS: atom_id res chain seq x y z
N MET A 1 -12.98 -6.57 -17.21
CA MET A 1 -13.13 -5.35 -18.05
C MET A 1 -12.67 -5.60 -19.49
N LEU A 2 -11.45 -6.08 -19.73
CA LEU A 2 -10.87 -6.18 -21.08
C LEU A 2 -11.61 -7.11 -22.05
N GLY A 3 -11.95 -8.34 -21.65
CA GLY A 3 -12.62 -9.30 -22.55
C GLY A 3 -13.89 -8.76 -23.24
N PRO A 4 -14.90 -8.24 -22.49
CA PRO A 4 -16.08 -7.64 -23.10
C PRO A 4 -15.80 -6.44 -24.02
N LEU A 5 -14.76 -5.64 -23.74
CA LEU A 5 -14.36 -4.50 -24.58
C LEU A 5 -13.73 -4.96 -25.89
N GLU A 6 -12.90 -6.00 -25.84
CA GLU A 6 -12.26 -6.61 -27.02
C GLU A 6 -13.28 -7.28 -27.94
N ASP A 7 -14.24 -8.01 -27.36
CA ASP A 7 -15.34 -8.63 -28.09
C ASP A 7 -16.18 -7.58 -28.85
N LEU A 8 -16.38 -6.40 -28.25
CA LEU A 8 -17.09 -5.29 -28.88
C LEU A 8 -16.26 -4.65 -30.00
N LEU A 9 -14.98 -4.37 -29.77
CA LEU A 9 -14.08 -3.80 -30.78
C LEU A 9 -13.91 -4.68 -32.02
N GLY A 10 -13.98 -6.01 -31.86
CA GLY A 10 -13.96 -6.98 -32.95
C GLY A 10 -15.21 -6.98 -33.85
N THR A 11 -16.25 -6.22 -33.50
CA THR A 11 -17.52 -6.20 -34.24
C THR A 11 -17.48 -5.17 -35.39
N GLN A 12 -17.74 -5.62 -36.62
CA GLN A 12 -17.60 -4.78 -37.83
C GLN A 12 -18.66 -3.68 -38.00
N THR A 13 -19.78 -3.73 -37.26
CA THR A 13 -20.95 -2.85 -37.45
C THR A 13 -20.99 -1.60 -36.56
N LEU A 14 -19.90 -1.26 -35.87
CA LEU A 14 -19.86 -0.08 -34.98
C LEU A 14 -19.77 1.23 -35.76
N THR A 15 -20.50 2.26 -35.33
CA THR A 15 -20.33 3.62 -35.84
C THR A 15 -18.95 4.18 -35.44
N PRO A 16 -18.38 5.14 -36.20
CA PRO A 16 -17.07 5.72 -35.89
C PRO A 16 -16.98 6.32 -34.48
N GLU A 17 -18.06 6.97 -34.03
CA GLU A 17 -18.18 7.56 -32.69
C GLU A 17 -18.14 6.49 -31.59
N VAL A 18 -18.94 5.43 -31.73
CA VAL A 18 -18.97 4.29 -30.78
C VAL A 18 -17.62 3.57 -30.73
N ARG A 19 -16.96 3.39 -31.88
CA ARG A 19 -15.62 2.80 -31.96
C ARG A 19 -14.59 3.68 -31.25
N GLY A 20 -14.68 5.00 -31.36
CA GLY A 20 -13.83 5.95 -30.65
C GLY A 20 -13.89 5.77 -29.13
N GLU A 21 -15.11 5.78 -28.57
CA GLU A 21 -15.36 5.58 -27.13
C GLU A 21 -14.86 4.22 -26.63
N LEU A 22 -15.13 3.13 -27.38
CA LEU A 22 -14.65 1.78 -27.06
C LEU A 22 -13.11 1.70 -27.05
N THR A 23 -12.45 2.39 -27.98
CA THR A 23 -10.98 2.42 -28.06
C THR A 23 -10.38 3.18 -26.87
N ILE A 24 -11.01 4.28 -26.46
CA ILE A 24 -10.61 5.05 -25.28
C ILE A 24 -10.77 4.20 -24.01
N ALA A 25 -11.91 3.53 -23.84
CA ALA A 25 -12.17 2.65 -22.69
C ALA A 25 -11.19 1.47 -22.65
N HIS A 26 -10.91 0.82 -23.78
CA HIS A 26 -9.98 -0.31 -23.86
C HIS A 26 -8.54 0.10 -23.52
N ARG A 27 -8.06 1.21 -24.08
CA ARG A 27 -6.72 1.76 -23.78
C ARG A 27 -6.56 2.07 -22.29
N ASN A 28 -7.56 2.69 -21.67
CA ASN A 28 -7.50 3.02 -20.24
C ASN A 28 -7.63 1.79 -19.34
N ALA A 29 -8.40 0.77 -19.74
CA ALA A 29 -8.44 -0.51 -19.05
C ALA A 29 -7.09 -1.26 -19.11
N LEU A 30 -6.34 -1.16 -20.23
CA LEU A 30 -5.00 -1.71 -20.35
C LEU A 30 -3.98 -0.98 -19.48
N ARG A 31 -4.05 0.36 -19.43
CA ARG A 31 -3.23 1.18 -18.52
C ARG A 31 -3.45 0.79 -17.07
N LEU A 32 -4.72 0.64 -16.67
CA LEU A 32 -5.11 0.20 -15.33
C LEU A 32 -4.47 -1.15 -14.98
N LEU A 33 -4.56 -2.14 -15.89
CA LEU A 33 -3.97 -3.46 -15.70
C LEU A 33 -2.45 -3.40 -15.49
N ARG A 34 -1.74 -2.59 -16.29
CA ARG A 34 -0.27 -2.40 -16.14
C ARG A 34 0.08 -1.87 -14.76
N LEU A 35 -0.66 -0.86 -14.30
CA LEU A 35 -0.41 -0.19 -13.03
C LEU A 35 -0.69 -1.12 -11.84
N VAL A 36 -1.76 -1.91 -11.90
CA VAL A 36 -2.06 -2.98 -10.92
C VAL A 36 -0.96 -4.04 -10.90
N ASN A 37 -0.55 -4.57 -12.06
CA ASN A 37 0.50 -5.60 -12.11
C ASN A 37 1.83 -5.07 -11.54
N THR A 38 2.17 -3.82 -11.85
CA THR A 38 3.40 -3.20 -11.33
C THR A 38 3.37 -3.08 -9.80
N LEU A 39 2.22 -2.72 -9.20
CA LEU A 39 2.07 -2.71 -7.74
C LEU A 39 2.11 -4.10 -7.12
N LEU A 40 1.54 -5.10 -7.79
CA LEU A 40 1.58 -6.49 -7.33
C LEU A 40 3.00 -7.05 -7.39
N ASP A 41 3.77 -6.74 -8.43
CA ASP A 41 5.18 -7.12 -8.53
C ASP A 41 6.00 -6.46 -7.43
N PHE A 42 5.74 -5.17 -7.15
CA PHE A 42 6.35 -4.48 -6.01
C PHE A 42 5.98 -5.12 -4.67
N SER A 43 4.70 -5.39 -4.43
CA SER A 43 4.21 -6.02 -3.20
C SER A 43 4.79 -7.43 -3.00
N ARG A 44 4.94 -8.22 -4.08
CA ARG A 44 5.59 -9.54 -4.02
C ARG A 44 7.07 -9.43 -3.67
N VAL A 45 7.77 -8.43 -4.19
CA VAL A 45 9.19 -8.21 -3.88
C VAL A 45 9.37 -7.73 -2.44
N GLU A 46 8.52 -6.83 -1.95
CA GLU A 46 8.54 -6.42 -0.54
C GLU A 46 8.16 -7.55 0.41
N ALA A 47 7.18 -8.39 0.06
CA ALA A 47 6.79 -9.57 0.83
C ALA A 47 7.87 -10.68 0.77
N GLY A 48 8.63 -10.75 -0.32
CA GLY A 48 9.75 -11.68 -0.52
C GLY A 48 11.07 -11.25 0.14
N ARG A 49 11.15 -10.06 0.74
CA ARG A 49 12.36 -9.58 1.45
C ARG A 49 12.86 -10.54 2.53
N SER A 50 11.97 -11.36 3.11
CA SER A 50 12.31 -12.33 4.15
C SER A 50 12.59 -13.75 3.63
N GLN A 51 12.65 -13.97 2.31
CA GLN A 51 12.81 -15.32 1.72
C GLN A 51 13.79 -15.42 0.54
N ALA A 52 14.67 -14.44 0.29
CA ALA A 52 15.66 -14.51 -0.79
C ALA A 52 16.49 -15.80 -0.71
N ARG A 53 16.65 -16.51 -1.83
CA ARG A 53 17.37 -17.80 -1.88
C ARG A 53 18.59 -17.67 -2.78
N PHE A 54 19.75 -17.49 -2.16
CA PHE A 54 20.99 -17.34 -2.91
C PHE A 54 21.61 -18.71 -3.20
N VAL A 55 21.75 -19.02 -4.48
CA VAL A 55 22.33 -20.27 -4.96
C VAL A 55 23.55 -20.00 -5.83
N PRO A 56 24.60 -20.84 -5.75
CA PRO A 56 25.75 -20.71 -6.64
C PRO A 56 25.30 -20.93 -8.09
N THR A 57 25.43 -19.89 -8.90
CA THR A 57 24.92 -19.87 -10.28
C THR A 57 26.06 -19.56 -11.25
N ASP A 58 26.12 -20.28 -12.37
CA ASP A 58 26.89 -19.85 -13.55
C ASP A 58 26.18 -18.64 -14.17
N LEU A 59 26.54 -17.46 -13.65
CA LEU A 59 25.88 -16.22 -14.00
C LEU A 59 26.08 -15.85 -15.47
N ALA A 60 27.20 -16.26 -16.08
CA ALA A 60 27.49 -15.98 -17.49
C ALA A 60 26.52 -16.72 -18.39
N SER A 61 26.38 -18.04 -18.20
CA SER A 61 25.44 -18.86 -18.96
C SER A 61 23.99 -18.41 -18.74
N PHE A 62 23.59 -18.23 -17.47
CA PHE A 62 22.23 -17.84 -17.13
C PHE A 62 21.84 -16.47 -17.69
N THR A 63 22.74 -15.47 -17.64
CA THR A 63 22.49 -14.14 -18.21
C THR A 63 22.42 -14.18 -19.73
N ALA A 64 23.27 -14.98 -20.39
CA ALA A 64 23.24 -15.16 -21.84
C ALA A 64 21.92 -15.79 -22.32
N ASP A 65 21.41 -16.78 -21.58
CA ASP A 65 20.13 -17.43 -21.86
C ASP A 65 18.97 -16.43 -21.75
N LEU A 66 18.93 -15.63 -20.68
CA LEU A 66 17.92 -14.57 -20.51
C LEU A 66 17.97 -13.55 -21.63
N ALA A 67 19.17 -13.10 -22.01
CA ALA A 67 19.38 -12.15 -23.10
C ALA A 67 18.93 -12.73 -24.46
N SER A 68 19.13 -14.03 -24.69
CA SER A 68 18.75 -14.70 -25.95
C SER A 68 17.26 -14.54 -26.27
N SER A 69 16.42 -14.45 -25.24
CA SER A 69 14.97 -14.26 -25.36
C SER A 69 14.59 -12.94 -26.05
N PHE A 70 15.42 -11.89 -25.91
CA PHE A 70 15.21 -10.57 -26.52
C PHE A 70 15.79 -10.44 -27.94
N ARG A 71 16.65 -11.36 -28.37
CA ARG A 71 17.39 -11.27 -29.65
C ARG A 71 16.46 -11.05 -30.84
N SER A 72 15.45 -11.91 -30.96
CA SER A 72 14.48 -11.86 -32.06
C SER A 72 13.67 -10.55 -32.08
N ALA A 73 13.34 -9.98 -30.92
CA ALA A 73 12.62 -8.71 -30.85
C ALA A 73 13.52 -7.54 -31.26
N ILE A 74 14.73 -7.47 -30.71
CA ILE A 74 15.68 -6.38 -30.97
C ILE A 74 16.11 -6.36 -32.46
N GLU A 75 16.45 -7.52 -33.03
CA GLU A 75 16.88 -7.61 -34.43
C GLU A 75 15.72 -7.31 -35.41
N ARG A 76 14.49 -7.74 -35.10
CA ARG A 76 13.29 -7.36 -35.87
C ARG A 76 13.02 -5.86 -35.87
N ALA A 77 13.44 -5.15 -34.82
CA ALA A 77 13.33 -3.71 -34.71
C ALA A 77 14.40 -2.95 -35.52
N GLY A 78 15.30 -3.66 -36.21
CA GLY A 78 16.42 -3.09 -36.96
C GLY A 78 17.61 -2.67 -36.09
N LEU A 79 17.69 -3.13 -34.84
CA LEU A 79 18.79 -2.85 -33.92
C LEU A 79 19.80 -4.00 -33.91
N ARG A 80 21.08 -3.68 -33.70
CA ARG A 80 22.11 -4.68 -33.45
C ARG A 80 22.09 -5.09 -31.97
N PHE A 81 22.12 -6.40 -31.68
CA PHE A 81 22.18 -6.92 -30.32
C PHE A 81 23.44 -7.76 -30.07
N ASP A 82 24.40 -7.17 -29.36
CA ASP A 82 25.65 -7.83 -28.97
C ASP A 82 25.56 -8.34 -27.53
N VAL A 83 25.82 -9.62 -27.31
CA VAL A 83 25.84 -10.24 -25.97
C VAL A 83 27.23 -10.85 -25.75
N PHE A 84 27.94 -10.38 -24.72
CA PHE A 84 29.27 -10.85 -24.35
C PHE A 84 29.29 -11.29 -22.88
N CYS A 85 29.13 -12.60 -22.66
CA CYS A 85 29.15 -13.21 -21.32
C CYS A 85 30.26 -14.27 -21.25
N PRO A 86 31.54 -13.88 -21.11
CA PRO A 86 32.63 -14.81 -20.89
C PRO A 86 32.44 -15.58 -19.58
N THR A 87 32.96 -16.81 -19.53
CA THR A 87 32.93 -17.66 -18.33
C THR A 87 33.62 -16.94 -17.16
N LEU A 88 32.96 -16.93 -16.01
CA LEU A 88 33.47 -16.29 -14.79
C LEU A 88 34.44 -17.21 -14.03
N PRO A 89 35.38 -16.64 -13.25
CA PRO A 89 36.38 -17.42 -12.53
C PRO A 89 35.79 -18.30 -11.42
N GLU A 90 34.65 -17.91 -10.85
CA GLU A 90 33.93 -18.68 -9.82
C GLU A 90 32.40 -18.45 -9.90
N PRO A 91 31.58 -19.40 -9.40
CA PRO A 91 30.13 -19.23 -9.33
C PRO A 91 29.73 -18.06 -8.43
N VAL A 92 28.68 -17.34 -8.82
CA VAL A 92 28.16 -16.20 -8.05
C VAL A 92 26.92 -16.64 -7.29
N PHE A 93 26.84 -16.29 -6.00
CA PHE A 93 25.64 -16.53 -5.21
C PHE A 93 24.58 -15.49 -5.57
N VAL A 94 23.57 -15.92 -6.31
CA VAL A 94 22.44 -15.05 -6.71
C VAL A 94 21.12 -15.74 -6.45
N ASP A 95 20.10 -14.95 -6.19
CA ASP A 95 18.73 -15.40 -6.34
C ASP A 95 18.36 -15.33 -7.83
N ARG A 96 18.09 -16.49 -8.44
CA ARG A 96 17.89 -16.60 -9.89
C ARG A 96 16.67 -15.82 -10.38
N GLU A 97 15.59 -15.75 -9.60
CA GLU A 97 14.39 -15.00 -9.98
C GLU A 97 14.63 -13.48 -9.90
N MET A 98 15.34 -13.04 -8.87
CA MET A 98 15.71 -11.64 -8.74
C MET A 98 16.66 -11.21 -9.86
N TRP A 99 17.66 -12.04 -10.17
CA TRP A 99 18.61 -11.77 -11.25
C TRP A 99 17.92 -11.73 -12.62
N GLU A 100 16.98 -12.64 -12.87
CA GLU A 100 16.13 -12.60 -14.06
C GLU A 100 15.41 -11.26 -14.21
N LYS A 101 14.72 -10.80 -13.15
CA LYS A 101 14.04 -9.49 -13.16
C LYS A 101 14.99 -8.33 -13.42
N VAL A 102 16.21 -8.38 -12.89
CA VAL A 102 17.24 -7.34 -13.12
C VAL A 102 17.60 -7.26 -14.59
N VAL A 103 17.95 -8.39 -15.21
CA VAL A 103 18.38 -8.44 -16.61
C VAL A 103 17.25 -8.03 -17.56
N LEU A 104 16.04 -8.54 -17.35
CA LEU A 104 14.90 -8.27 -18.22
C LEU A 104 14.46 -6.80 -18.16
N ASN A 105 14.48 -6.16 -16.98
CA ASN A 105 14.16 -4.74 -16.85
C ASN A 105 15.16 -3.84 -17.58
N LEU A 106 16.45 -4.13 -17.48
CA LEU A 106 17.48 -3.34 -18.16
C LEU A 106 17.41 -3.49 -19.69
N LEU A 107 17.22 -4.72 -20.18
CA LEU A 107 17.08 -4.97 -21.62
C LEU A 107 15.79 -4.36 -22.18
N SER A 108 14.68 -4.45 -21.45
CA SER A 108 13.41 -3.82 -21.83
C SER A 108 13.56 -2.30 -21.94
N ASN A 109 14.24 -1.65 -20.98
CA ASN A 109 14.54 -0.22 -21.05
C ASN A 109 15.44 0.14 -22.23
N ALA A 110 16.57 -0.57 -22.41
CA ALA A 110 17.47 -0.36 -23.54
C ALA A 110 16.74 -0.46 -24.88
N PHE A 111 15.84 -1.45 -25.01
CA PHE A 111 15.03 -1.63 -26.21
C PHE A 111 14.00 -0.51 -26.42
N LYS A 112 13.34 -0.08 -25.35
CA LYS A 112 12.32 0.98 -25.38
C LYS A 112 12.88 2.34 -25.83
N PHE A 113 14.10 2.67 -25.40
CA PHE A 113 14.71 3.98 -25.63
C PHE A 113 15.68 4.03 -26.83
N THR A 114 15.90 2.88 -27.49
CA THR A 114 16.75 2.78 -28.69
C THR A 114 15.91 2.59 -29.94
N PHE A 115 15.98 3.56 -30.84
CA PHE A 115 15.25 3.51 -32.12
C PHE A 115 16.11 3.00 -33.27
N SER A 116 17.40 3.34 -33.24
CA SER A 116 18.40 2.94 -34.24
C SER A 116 19.74 2.74 -33.54
N GLY A 117 20.58 1.85 -34.08
CA GLY A 117 21.91 1.58 -33.55
C GLY A 117 22.00 0.21 -32.88
N GLN A 118 22.53 0.16 -31.65
CA GLN A 118 22.84 -1.11 -30.98
C GLN A 118 22.51 -1.11 -29.49
N ILE A 119 22.24 -2.31 -28.99
CA ILE A 119 22.16 -2.63 -27.57
C ILE A 119 23.24 -3.68 -27.30
N ARG A 120 24.04 -3.47 -26.26
CA ARG A 120 25.12 -4.35 -25.83
C ARG A 120 24.89 -4.79 -24.40
N LEU A 121 24.90 -6.09 -24.16
CA LEU A 121 24.96 -6.69 -22.83
C LEU A 121 26.32 -7.34 -22.64
N GLU A 122 27.01 -6.98 -21.57
CA GLU A 122 28.35 -7.46 -21.27
C GLU A 122 28.47 -7.87 -19.80
N LEU A 123 28.94 -9.08 -19.55
CA LEU A 123 29.30 -9.56 -18.21
C LEU A 123 30.83 -9.61 -18.12
N SER A 124 31.40 -9.03 -17.07
CA SER A 124 32.84 -9.03 -16.83
C SER A 124 33.10 -9.34 -15.36
N SER A 125 34.33 -9.75 -15.03
CA SER A 125 34.75 -9.96 -13.64
C SER A 125 35.94 -9.06 -13.33
N THR A 126 36.00 -8.64 -12.08
CA THR A 126 37.18 -8.04 -11.44
C THR A 126 37.66 -8.99 -10.35
N ASP A 127 38.75 -8.65 -9.65
CA ASP A 127 39.28 -9.48 -8.56
C ASP A 127 38.31 -9.63 -7.36
N THR A 128 37.27 -8.79 -7.26
CA THR A 128 36.40 -8.71 -6.08
C THR A 128 34.90 -8.80 -6.39
N HIS A 129 34.49 -8.45 -7.61
CA HIS A 129 33.07 -8.37 -8.00
C HIS A 129 32.87 -8.79 -9.46
N VAL A 130 31.68 -9.32 -9.76
CA VAL A 130 31.14 -9.43 -11.13
C VAL A 130 30.46 -8.13 -11.52
N GLN A 131 30.65 -7.73 -12.77
CA GLN A 131 30.07 -6.52 -13.34
C GLN A 131 29.21 -6.85 -14.57
N LEU A 132 27.91 -6.56 -14.49
CA LEU A 132 26.98 -6.58 -15.63
C LEU A 132 26.84 -5.17 -16.18
N THR A 133 27.06 -5.01 -17.48
CA THR A 133 26.91 -3.74 -18.21
C THR A 133 25.86 -3.90 -19.30
N VAL A 134 24.86 -3.02 -19.30
CA VAL A 134 23.87 -2.91 -20.38
C VAL A 134 23.99 -1.52 -20.97
N ALA A 135 24.46 -1.45 -22.21
CA ALA A 135 24.68 -0.21 -22.95
C ALA A 135 23.77 -0.13 -24.17
N ASP A 136 23.19 1.05 -24.39
CA ASP A 136 22.34 1.34 -25.53
C ASP A 136 22.79 2.62 -26.22
N THR A 137 22.53 2.74 -27.53
CA THR A 137 22.80 3.97 -28.31
C THR A 137 21.53 4.79 -28.50
N GLY A 138 20.63 4.75 -27.53
CA GLY A 138 19.34 5.42 -27.57
C GLY A 138 19.43 6.93 -27.35
N VAL A 139 18.29 7.51 -26.97
CA VAL A 139 18.12 8.95 -26.74
C VAL A 139 18.97 9.52 -25.60
N GLY A 140 19.50 8.68 -24.72
CA GLY A 140 20.26 9.12 -23.54
C GLY A 140 19.41 9.90 -22.53
N ILE A 141 20.03 10.27 -21.41
CA ILE A 141 19.38 10.86 -20.25
C ILE A 141 20.13 12.15 -19.91
N ALA A 142 19.41 13.26 -19.76
CA ALA A 142 20.00 14.54 -19.38
C ALA A 142 20.57 14.50 -17.96
N ALA A 143 21.69 15.20 -17.73
CA ALA A 143 22.42 15.18 -16.46
C ALA A 143 21.56 15.60 -15.25
N GLU A 144 20.55 16.44 -15.45
CA GLU A 144 19.62 16.90 -14.42
C GLU A 144 18.70 15.78 -13.88
N HIS A 145 18.46 14.71 -14.66
CA HIS A 145 17.61 13.60 -14.25
C HIS A 145 18.38 12.43 -13.64
N LEU A 146 19.71 12.36 -13.82
CA LEU A 146 20.54 11.27 -13.31
C LEU A 146 20.46 11.07 -11.79
N PRO A 147 20.45 12.13 -10.93
CA PRO A 147 20.41 11.95 -9.48
C PRO A 147 19.12 11.29 -8.99
N ARG A 148 18.03 11.46 -9.75
CA ARG A 148 16.69 11.00 -9.39
C ARG A 148 16.26 9.74 -10.15
N LEU A 149 17.14 9.17 -10.97
CA LEU A 149 16.81 8.07 -11.87
C LEU A 149 16.34 6.80 -11.14
N PHE A 150 16.93 6.54 -9.98
CA PHE A 150 16.59 5.39 -9.13
C PHE A 150 15.52 5.73 -8.08
N GLU A 151 15.02 6.98 -8.07
CA GLU A 151 13.85 7.32 -7.26
C GLU A 151 12.62 6.63 -7.81
N ARG A 152 11.81 6.08 -6.90
CA ARG A 152 10.57 5.40 -7.25
C ARG A 152 9.61 6.40 -7.91
N PHE A 153 8.96 5.98 -9.00
CA PHE A 153 7.96 6.77 -9.76
C PHE A 153 8.51 8.04 -10.43
N HIS A 154 9.83 8.24 -10.43
CA HIS A 154 10.42 9.35 -11.15
C HIS A 154 10.39 9.06 -12.66
N ARG A 155 9.80 9.98 -13.43
CA ARG A 155 9.69 9.90 -14.90
C ARG A 155 10.31 11.15 -15.52
N ILE A 156 10.84 10.97 -16.73
CA ILE A 156 11.34 12.07 -17.56
C ILE A 156 10.25 12.36 -18.59
N GLU A 157 9.58 13.51 -18.47
CA GLU A 157 8.34 13.82 -19.21
C GLU A 157 8.57 14.18 -20.69
N ASP A 158 9.80 14.49 -21.12
CA ASP A 158 10.10 15.06 -22.45
C ASP A 158 11.03 14.22 -23.36
N THR A 159 11.24 12.94 -23.09
CA THR A 159 12.15 12.11 -23.92
C THR A 159 11.41 11.35 -25.03
N LYS A 160 11.89 11.45 -26.29
CA LYS A 160 11.42 10.59 -27.40
C LYS A 160 11.56 9.12 -27.00
N SER A 161 10.46 8.38 -26.91
CA SER A 161 10.41 6.96 -26.53
C SER A 161 9.44 6.22 -27.45
N ARG A 162 9.65 4.91 -27.68
CA ARG A 162 8.74 4.07 -28.49
C ARG A 162 7.31 4.03 -27.92
N SER A 163 7.12 4.47 -26.67
CA SER A 163 5.82 4.72 -26.03
C SER A 163 5.90 5.79 -24.91
N TYR A 164 4.79 6.51 -24.66
CA TYR A 164 4.63 7.51 -23.60
C TYR A 164 4.49 6.93 -22.17
N GLU A 165 4.67 5.62 -21.97
CA GLU A 165 4.16 4.94 -20.76
C GLU A 165 5.25 4.11 -20.07
N GLY A 166 5.74 4.58 -18.92
CA GLY A 166 6.59 3.83 -18.00
C GLY A 166 6.24 4.19 -16.57
N SER A 167 6.19 3.20 -15.67
CA SER A 167 5.77 3.38 -14.26
C SER A 167 6.80 4.06 -13.37
N GLY A 168 8.04 4.26 -13.84
CA GLY A 168 9.15 4.80 -13.04
C GLY A 168 9.62 3.86 -11.92
N ILE A 169 9.16 2.60 -11.90
CA ILE A 169 9.51 1.63 -10.85
C ILE A 169 10.67 0.71 -11.27
N GLY A 170 10.80 0.38 -12.56
CA GLY A 170 11.71 -0.67 -13.03
C GLY A 170 13.17 -0.48 -12.61
N LEU A 171 13.71 0.75 -12.70
CA LEU A 171 15.10 1.02 -12.30
C LEU A 171 15.28 1.08 -10.78
N ALA A 172 14.28 1.57 -10.04
CA ALA A 172 14.29 1.52 -8.57
C ALA A 172 14.27 0.07 -8.07
N LEU A 173 13.50 -0.80 -8.71
CA LEU A 173 13.47 -2.24 -8.45
C LEU A 173 14.84 -2.88 -8.73
N VAL A 174 15.47 -2.56 -9.86
CA VAL A 174 16.83 -3.03 -10.17
C VAL A 174 17.81 -2.64 -9.07
N ASN A 175 17.80 -1.37 -8.63
CA ASN A 175 18.68 -0.90 -7.57
C ASN A 175 18.46 -1.66 -6.25
N GLU A 176 17.20 -1.92 -5.89
CA GLU A 176 16.85 -2.64 -4.67
C GLU A 176 17.25 -4.12 -4.72
N LEU A 177 16.94 -4.82 -5.83
CA LEU A 177 17.31 -6.22 -6.01
C LEU A 177 18.83 -6.40 -6.01
N VAL A 178 19.58 -5.51 -6.64
CA VAL A 178 21.05 -5.54 -6.63
C VAL A 178 21.60 -5.26 -5.23
N SER A 179 20.99 -4.34 -4.49
CA SER A 179 21.37 -4.05 -3.10
C SER A 179 21.16 -5.26 -2.18
N LEU A 180 20.10 -6.06 -2.39
CA LEU A 180 19.88 -7.31 -1.67
C LEU A 180 20.97 -8.37 -1.94
N HIS A 181 21.63 -8.30 -3.09
CA HIS A 181 22.80 -9.12 -3.43
C HIS A 181 24.12 -8.50 -2.90
N GLY A 182 24.06 -7.52 -2.00
CA GLY A 182 25.23 -6.77 -1.53
C GLY A 182 25.94 -5.97 -2.64
N GLY A 183 25.24 -5.71 -3.75
CA GLY A 183 25.77 -5.05 -4.92
C GLY A 183 25.49 -3.56 -5.00
N SER A 184 25.94 -2.93 -6.09
CA SER A 184 25.64 -1.53 -6.40
C SER A 184 25.28 -1.34 -7.88
N VAL A 185 24.45 -0.33 -8.15
CA VAL A 185 24.07 0.08 -9.51
C VAL A 185 24.59 1.49 -9.78
N SER A 186 25.11 1.70 -10.98
CA SER A 186 25.54 3.01 -11.48
C SER A 186 25.07 3.20 -12.92
N VAL A 187 24.94 4.46 -13.32
CA VAL A 187 24.48 4.84 -14.66
C VAL A 187 25.41 5.91 -15.21
N ASN A 188 25.78 5.78 -16.48
CA ASN A 188 26.42 6.83 -17.26
C ASN A 188 25.58 7.08 -18.52
N SER A 189 25.20 8.31 -18.78
CA SER A 189 24.33 8.64 -19.90
C SER A 189 24.63 10.01 -20.45
N GLU A 190 24.57 10.13 -21.77
CA GLU A 190 24.72 11.39 -22.50
C GLU A 190 23.57 11.53 -23.50
N LEU A 191 22.93 12.70 -23.51
CA LEU A 191 21.81 12.98 -24.39
C LEU A 191 22.20 12.76 -25.86
N ASN A 192 21.39 12.00 -26.59
CA ASN A 192 21.58 11.54 -27.97
C ASN A 192 22.79 10.63 -28.25
N HIS A 193 23.51 10.19 -27.20
CA HIS A 193 24.64 9.27 -27.32
C HIS A 193 24.34 7.90 -26.69
N GLY A 194 23.32 7.84 -25.82
CA GLY A 194 22.80 6.61 -25.25
C GLY A 194 23.06 6.49 -23.74
N THR A 195 22.69 5.34 -23.18
CA THR A 195 22.83 5.08 -21.73
C THR A 195 23.59 3.79 -21.48
N THR A 196 24.42 3.79 -20.43
CA THR A 196 25.12 2.62 -19.94
C THR A 196 24.79 2.42 -18.46
N PHE A 197 24.14 1.30 -18.15
CA PHE A 197 23.92 0.84 -16.79
C PHE A 197 25.00 -0.16 -16.40
N THR A 198 25.59 0.02 -15.22
CA THR A 198 26.65 -0.85 -14.69
C THR A 198 26.27 -1.33 -13.29
N LEU A 199 26.14 -2.63 -13.15
CA LEU A 199 25.77 -3.33 -11.91
C LEU A 199 26.99 -4.11 -11.42
N ARG A 200 27.25 -4.08 -10.11
CA ARG A 200 28.35 -4.81 -9.48
C ARG A 200 27.83 -5.69 -8.35
N ILE A 201 28.16 -6.98 -8.36
CA ILE A 201 27.84 -7.94 -7.29
C ILE A 201 29.14 -8.56 -6.76
N PRO A 202 29.37 -8.63 -5.44
CA PRO A 202 30.59 -9.21 -4.89
C PRO A 202 30.68 -10.71 -5.13
N PHE A 203 31.90 -11.23 -5.27
CA PHE A 203 32.12 -12.67 -5.24
C PHE A 203 32.03 -13.24 -3.82
N GLY A 204 31.77 -14.54 -3.72
CA GLY A 204 31.61 -15.26 -2.45
C GLY A 204 30.24 -15.05 -1.79
N SER A 205 30.09 -15.53 -0.55
CA SER A 205 28.81 -15.48 0.20
C SER A 205 28.87 -14.64 1.48
N ARG A 206 30.05 -14.12 1.87
CA ARG A 206 30.24 -13.39 3.16
C ARG A 206 29.45 -12.09 3.30
N HIS A 207 28.95 -11.56 2.19
CA HIS A 207 28.14 -10.34 2.16
C HIS A 207 26.64 -10.65 2.24
N LEU A 208 26.25 -11.92 2.25
CA LEU A 208 24.87 -12.40 2.29
C LEU A 208 24.53 -12.96 3.68
N PRO A 209 23.25 -12.92 4.11
CA PRO A 209 22.82 -13.52 5.37
C PRO A 209 23.00 -15.05 5.37
N ASP A 210 23.59 -15.61 6.43
CA ASP A 210 23.88 -17.06 6.53
C ASP A 210 22.62 -17.95 6.47
N GLU A 211 21.45 -17.43 6.85
CA GLU A 211 20.17 -18.16 6.83
C GLU A 211 19.59 -18.33 5.41
N SER A 212 20.12 -17.61 4.41
CA SER A 212 19.60 -17.54 3.03
C SER A 212 20.43 -18.32 2.00
N LEU A 213 21.53 -18.95 2.42
CA LEU A 213 22.45 -19.70 1.56
C LEU A 213 22.01 -21.17 1.45
N GLN A 214 21.91 -21.71 0.23
CA GLN A 214 21.62 -23.13 -0.01
C GLN A 214 22.74 -23.81 -0.80
N ASP A 215 23.14 -25.01 -0.35
CA ASP A 215 24.07 -25.87 -1.08
C ASP A 215 23.42 -26.41 -2.37
N GLY A 216 24.06 -26.15 -3.51
CA GLY A 216 23.52 -26.28 -4.87
C GLY A 216 23.25 -27.70 -5.39
N ALA A 217 22.66 -28.59 -4.60
CA ALA A 217 22.46 -30.00 -4.97
C ALA A 217 21.00 -30.49 -4.96
N SER A 218 19.98 -29.64 -4.89
CA SER A 218 18.58 -30.12 -4.94
C SER A 218 17.64 -29.22 -5.76
N GLY A 219 17.22 -29.77 -6.91
CA GLY A 219 15.99 -29.41 -7.61
C GLY A 219 16.14 -28.30 -8.65
N ALA A 220 16.34 -28.69 -9.91
CA ALA A 220 15.92 -27.87 -11.04
C ALA A 220 14.39 -27.70 -11.00
N SER A 221 13.90 -26.66 -10.33
CA SER A 221 12.55 -26.16 -10.56
C SER A 221 12.61 -25.21 -11.75
N GLU A 222 11.89 -25.54 -12.82
CA GLU A 222 11.70 -24.67 -13.98
C GLU A 222 11.05 -23.35 -13.52
N SER A 223 11.78 -22.24 -13.63
CA SER A 223 11.22 -20.90 -13.43
C SER A 223 10.19 -20.58 -14.53
N PRO A 224 9.12 -19.83 -14.22
CA PRO A 224 8.19 -19.33 -15.22
C PRO A 224 8.90 -18.26 -16.07
N GLY A 225 9.45 -18.68 -17.21
CA GLY A 225 10.49 -17.95 -17.94
C GLY A 225 10.09 -16.63 -18.61
N ALA A 226 11.11 -15.99 -19.23
CA ALA A 226 11.16 -14.69 -19.92
C ALA A 226 10.05 -14.32 -20.94
N ALA A 227 9.06 -15.20 -21.17
CA ALA A 227 7.96 -15.01 -22.11
C ALA A 227 7.18 -13.68 -21.96
N PRO A 228 6.77 -13.20 -20.75
CA PRO A 228 5.97 -11.98 -20.65
C PRO A 228 6.74 -10.71 -21.03
N PHE A 229 8.04 -10.64 -20.76
CA PHE A 229 8.89 -9.50 -21.12
C PHE A 229 9.20 -9.47 -22.63
N VAL A 230 9.38 -10.64 -23.25
CA VAL A 230 9.58 -10.76 -24.69
C VAL A 230 8.28 -10.52 -25.45
N GLU A 231 7.14 -11.01 -24.96
CA GLU A 231 5.82 -10.66 -25.51
C GLU A 231 5.58 -9.15 -25.45
N GLU A 232 5.95 -8.48 -24.36
CA GLU A 232 5.86 -7.03 -24.24
C GLU A 232 6.76 -6.32 -25.28
N ALA A 233 8.02 -6.74 -25.41
CA ALA A 233 8.93 -6.22 -26.43
C ALA A 233 8.41 -6.47 -27.87
N LEU A 234 7.78 -7.63 -28.11
CA LEU A 234 7.17 -7.97 -29.40
C LEU A 234 5.87 -7.19 -29.67
N ARG A 235 5.11 -6.81 -28.64
CA ARG A 235 3.94 -5.91 -28.76
C ARG A 235 4.34 -4.50 -29.20
N TRP A 236 5.58 -4.07 -28.98
CA TRP A 236 6.08 -2.79 -29.50
C TRP A 236 6.47 -2.84 -30.99
N LEU A 237 6.40 -4.02 -31.61
CA LEU A 237 6.78 -4.27 -33.00
C LEU A 237 5.61 -4.59 -33.93
N VAL A 238 4.39 -4.80 -33.42
CA VAL A 238 3.24 -5.23 -34.23
C VAL A 238 1.97 -4.47 -33.82
N ASP A 239 1.38 -3.74 -34.78
CA ASP A 239 -0.01 -3.24 -34.72
C ASP A 239 -0.99 -4.39 -35.07
N ASP A 240 -1.31 -5.29 -34.13
CA ASP A 240 -2.61 -6.02 -33.98
C ASP A 240 -2.55 -7.19 -32.96
N PRO A 241 -3.67 -7.59 -32.32
CA PRO A 241 -3.70 -8.46 -31.15
C PRO A 241 -3.92 -9.94 -31.51
N VAL A 242 -3.12 -10.84 -30.93
CA VAL A 242 -3.50 -12.25 -30.73
C VAL A 242 -3.09 -12.69 -29.33
N THR A 243 -4.06 -13.22 -28.58
CA THR A 243 -3.92 -13.80 -27.23
C THR A 243 -3.46 -15.26 -27.29
N PRO A 244 -2.84 -15.75 -26.21
CA PRO A 244 -3.39 -16.95 -25.60
C PRO A 244 -3.47 -16.93 -24.07
N ARG A 245 -4.42 -17.74 -23.57
CA ARG A 245 -4.74 -18.04 -22.17
C ARG A 245 -3.75 -19.06 -21.59
N LEU A 246 -3.46 -18.96 -20.29
CA LEU A 246 -2.81 -20.03 -19.52
C LEU A 246 -3.61 -20.36 -18.25
N GLU A 247 -3.97 -21.64 -18.16
CA GLU A 247 -4.38 -22.36 -16.95
C GLU A 247 -3.14 -22.92 -16.24
N THR A 248 -3.14 -22.99 -14.91
CA THR A 248 -2.41 -24.00 -14.09
C THR A 248 -2.78 -23.75 -12.62
N GLN A 249 -3.48 -24.67 -11.93
CA GLN A 249 -3.01 -25.88 -11.24
C GLN A 249 -2.00 -25.64 -10.10
N ALA A 250 -2.32 -26.30 -9.00
CA ALA A 250 -1.82 -26.11 -7.64
C ALA A 250 -0.69 -27.09 -7.26
N ALA A 251 0.16 -26.66 -6.33
CA ALA A 251 0.87 -27.42 -5.28
C ALA A 251 1.86 -26.42 -4.63
N GLY A 252 2.07 -26.26 -3.32
CA GLY A 252 1.89 -27.12 -2.17
C GLY A 252 3.25 -27.26 -1.46
N ALA A 253 3.41 -26.73 -0.23
CA ALA A 253 4.27 -27.27 0.85
C ALA A 253 4.61 -26.27 1.99
N VAL A 254 4.23 -26.68 3.21
CA VAL A 254 5.02 -26.72 4.46
C VAL A 254 5.15 -25.44 5.34
N MET A 255 4.46 -25.53 6.48
CA MET A 255 4.57 -24.72 7.69
C MET A 255 5.90 -24.93 8.42
N VAL A 256 6.51 -23.83 8.89
CA VAL A 256 7.50 -23.82 9.96
C VAL A 256 6.85 -23.15 11.18
N ALA A 257 6.84 -23.88 12.30
CA ALA A 257 6.15 -23.51 13.53
C ALA A 257 6.87 -22.37 14.28
N ALA A 258 6.16 -21.27 14.53
CA ALA A 258 6.59 -20.21 15.45
C ALA A 258 5.94 -20.42 16.83
N ARG A 259 6.76 -20.32 17.87
CA ARG A 259 6.42 -20.57 19.28
C ARG A 259 6.03 -19.27 20.01
N ASP A 260 5.17 -19.46 21.01
CA ASP A 260 4.59 -18.52 21.99
C ASP A 260 5.56 -17.44 22.56
N PRO A 261 5.22 -16.13 22.53
CA PRO A 261 6.13 -15.03 22.89
C PRO A 261 6.16 -14.61 24.37
N MET A 262 5.40 -15.22 25.29
CA MET A 262 5.33 -14.75 26.69
C MET A 262 6.15 -15.60 27.68
N LYS A 263 7.48 -15.49 27.59
CA LYS A 263 8.52 -15.64 28.66
C LYS A 263 9.84 -16.07 28.04
N ARG A 264 10.49 -15.17 27.31
CA ARG A 264 11.90 -15.37 26.95
C ARG A 264 12.75 -15.00 28.17
N ARG A 265 13.57 -15.93 28.65
CA ARG A 265 14.59 -15.64 29.65
C ARG A 265 15.61 -14.69 29.00
N ALA A 266 15.80 -13.51 29.59
CA ALA A 266 16.81 -12.56 29.13
C ALA A 266 18.21 -13.14 29.34
N ARG A 267 19.09 -12.97 28.35
CA ARG A 267 20.49 -13.36 28.40
C ARG A 267 21.31 -12.24 29.04
N ILE A 268 21.86 -12.50 30.22
CA ILE A 268 22.67 -11.54 30.97
C ILE A 268 24.13 -11.98 30.91
N VAL A 269 25.00 -11.10 30.39
CA VAL A 269 26.46 -11.31 30.49
C VAL A 269 26.95 -10.66 31.78
N LEU A 270 27.59 -11.45 32.65
CA LEU A 270 28.14 -11.00 33.92
C LEU A 270 29.67 -11.02 33.84
N ALA A 271 30.31 -9.86 33.92
CA ALA A 271 31.76 -9.70 33.98
C ALA A 271 32.17 -9.18 35.37
N ASP A 272 32.96 -9.94 36.11
CA ASP A 272 33.51 -9.52 37.42
C ASP A 272 34.78 -10.34 37.64
N ASP A 273 35.85 -9.81 38.23
CA ASP A 273 37.13 -10.53 38.38
C ASP A 273 37.19 -11.41 39.66
N ASN A 274 36.26 -11.18 40.58
CA ASN A 274 36.10 -11.93 41.81
C ASN A 274 35.23 -13.18 41.62
N ALA A 275 35.83 -14.37 41.75
CA ALA A 275 35.17 -15.66 41.54
C ALA A 275 33.99 -15.91 42.48
N ASP A 276 34.09 -15.48 43.74
CA ASP A 276 33.03 -15.67 44.74
C ASP A 276 31.84 -14.74 44.47
N MET A 277 32.12 -13.49 44.09
CA MET A 277 31.09 -12.51 43.73
C MET A 277 30.37 -12.90 42.43
N ARG A 278 31.13 -13.32 41.40
CA ARG A 278 30.57 -13.89 40.16
C ARG A 278 29.61 -15.03 40.45
N ALA A 279 30.06 -16.03 41.21
CA ALA A 279 29.24 -17.20 41.54
C ALA A 279 28.02 -16.85 42.40
N TYR A 280 28.10 -15.81 43.23
CA TYR A 280 26.97 -15.32 44.02
C TYR A 280 25.91 -14.63 43.14
N ILE A 281 26.31 -13.70 42.28
CA ILE A 281 25.41 -12.98 41.37
C ILE A 281 24.77 -13.93 40.36
N GLN A 282 25.56 -14.85 39.80
CA GLN A 282 25.05 -15.85 38.85
C GLN A 282 23.92 -16.68 39.48
N ARG A 283 24.13 -17.25 40.68
CA ARG A 283 23.09 -18.00 41.39
C ARG A 283 21.85 -17.18 41.72
N LEU A 284 22.00 -15.87 41.90
CA LEU A 284 20.89 -14.99 42.21
C LEU A 284 20.00 -14.71 40.99
N LEU A 285 20.58 -14.61 39.79
CA LEU A 285 19.89 -14.23 38.56
C LEU A 285 19.45 -15.42 37.68
N GLU A 286 20.14 -16.56 37.75
CA GLU A 286 19.82 -17.80 37.02
C GLU A 286 18.37 -18.33 37.13
N PRO A 287 17.64 -18.14 38.26
CA PRO A 287 16.24 -18.56 38.34
C PRO A 287 15.33 -17.89 37.30
N ASP A 288 15.65 -16.64 36.96
CA ASP A 288 14.79 -15.76 36.16
C ASP A 288 15.39 -15.49 34.75
N HIS A 289 16.71 -15.67 34.59
CA HIS A 289 17.49 -15.25 33.42
C HIS A 289 18.56 -16.28 33.01
N ASP A 290 19.01 -16.22 31.77
CA ASP A 290 20.13 -17.02 31.28
C ASP A 290 21.42 -16.24 31.49
N VAL A 291 22.24 -16.63 32.47
CA VAL A 291 23.43 -15.86 32.89
C VAL A 291 24.71 -16.48 32.32
N VAL A 292 25.49 -15.70 31.59
CA VAL A 292 26.82 -16.08 31.10
C VAL A 292 27.86 -15.30 31.91
N ALA A 293 28.55 -15.98 32.83
CA ALA A 293 29.55 -15.36 33.70
C ALA A 293 30.97 -15.50 33.12
N VAL A 294 31.70 -14.39 33.05
CA VAL A 294 33.07 -14.28 32.54
C VAL A 294 33.96 -13.53 33.54
N ALA A 295 35.27 -13.77 33.49
CA ALA A 295 36.21 -13.30 34.51
C ALA A 295 36.81 -11.90 34.24
N ASP A 296 36.66 -11.36 33.03
CA ASP A 296 37.20 -10.05 32.66
C ASP A 296 36.42 -9.43 31.49
N GLY A 297 36.70 -8.16 31.20
CA GLY A 297 36.01 -7.42 30.15
C GLY A 297 36.36 -7.88 28.72
N ALA A 298 37.52 -8.50 28.50
CA ALA A 298 37.91 -8.97 27.17
C ALA A 298 37.08 -10.20 26.78
N ALA A 299 36.91 -11.15 27.70
CA ALA A 299 36.03 -12.30 27.54
C ALA A 299 34.55 -11.87 27.42
N ALA A 300 34.13 -10.81 28.13
CA ALA A 300 32.78 -10.25 27.99
C ALA A 300 32.52 -9.73 26.57
N LEU A 301 33.47 -9.00 26.00
CA LEU A 301 33.36 -8.48 24.64
C LEU A 301 33.28 -9.60 23.59
N GLU A 302 34.09 -10.65 23.73
CA GLU A 302 34.06 -11.82 22.83
C GLU A 302 32.70 -12.53 22.87
N VAL A 303 32.15 -12.75 24.07
CA VAL A 303 30.82 -13.35 24.24
C VAL A 303 29.73 -12.46 23.65
N LEU A 304 29.80 -11.14 23.85
CA LEU A 304 28.82 -10.20 23.31
C LEU A 304 28.84 -10.15 21.79
N GLN A 305 30.01 -10.21 21.16
CA GLN A 305 30.14 -10.22 19.70
C GLN A 305 29.72 -11.56 19.07
N GLN A 306 29.97 -12.68 19.75
CA GLN A 306 29.68 -14.01 19.21
C GLN A 306 28.24 -14.46 19.47
N TYR A 307 27.67 -14.10 20.62
CA TYR A 307 26.41 -14.65 21.10
C TYR A 307 25.36 -13.59 21.47
N GLY A 308 25.73 -12.31 21.57
CA GLY A 308 24.83 -11.22 21.99
C GLY A 308 24.37 -11.33 23.45
N ALA A 309 23.70 -10.29 23.95
CA ALA A 309 23.07 -10.27 25.26
C ALA A 309 21.90 -9.28 25.30
N ASP A 310 21.01 -9.45 26.28
CA ASP A 310 19.93 -8.53 26.57
C ASP A 310 20.33 -7.52 27.69
N LEU A 311 21.39 -7.81 28.45
CA LEU A 311 21.96 -6.94 29.49
C LEU A 311 23.42 -7.30 29.78
N LEU A 312 24.27 -6.30 29.97
CA LEU A 312 25.61 -6.46 30.53
C LEU A 312 25.65 -6.00 31.99
N LEU A 313 26.12 -6.86 32.87
CA LEU A 313 26.44 -6.55 34.26
C LEU A 313 27.96 -6.65 34.43
N THR A 314 28.65 -5.52 34.64
CA THR A 314 30.12 -5.48 34.65
C THR A 314 30.68 -4.85 35.92
N ASP A 315 31.72 -5.44 36.50
CA ASP A 315 32.51 -4.79 37.53
C ASP A 315 33.35 -3.66 36.95
N VAL A 316 33.56 -2.59 37.73
CA VAL A 316 34.38 -1.46 37.32
C VAL A 316 35.84 -1.86 37.23
N MET A 317 36.35 -2.59 38.23
CA MET A 317 37.77 -2.93 38.34
C MET A 317 37.97 -4.38 37.91
N MET A 318 38.51 -4.59 36.71
CA MET A 318 38.84 -5.91 36.17
C MET A 318 40.21 -5.89 35.49
N PRO A 319 40.96 -7.00 35.44
CA PRO A 319 42.23 -7.08 34.74
C PRO A 319 42.03 -7.03 33.21
N GLN A 320 43.09 -6.61 32.49
CA GLN A 320 43.14 -6.46 31.02
C GLN A 320 42.25 -5.35 30.45
N LEU A 321 40.93 -5.53 30.52
CA LEU A 321 39.92 -4.55 30.08
C LEU A 321 38.99 -4.29 31.26
N ASP A 322 39.06 -3.07 31.78
CA ASP A 322 38.21 -2.61 32.89
C ASP A 322 36.78 -2.31 32.41
N GLY A 323 35.84 -2.16 33.35
CA GLY A 323 34.43 -1.95 33.03
C GLY A 323 34.20 -0.68 32.19
N PHE A 324 34.97 0.38 32.44
CA PHE A 324 34.91 1.62 31.68
C PHE A 324 35.42 1.46 30.24
N GLY A 325 36.55 0.77 30.05
CA GLY A 325 37.09 0.45 28.73
C GLY A 325 36.15 -0.45 27.92
N LEU A 326 35.44 -1.38 28.58
CA LEU A 326 34.44 -2.23 27.95
C LEU A 326 33.24 -1.41 27.46
N VAL A 327 32.65 -0.56 28.31
CA VAL A 327 31.51 0.31 27.93
C VAL A 327 31.86 1.17 26.73
N ARG A 328 33.05 1.80 26.74
CA ARG A 328 33.48 2.65 25.62
C ARG A 328 33.53 1.90 24.29
N LYS A 329 34.10 0.69 24.28
CA LYS A 329 34.16 -0.15 23.07
C LYS A 329 32.76 -0.55 22.58
N LEU A 330 31.84 -0.85 23.49
CA LEU A 330 30.46 -1.21 23.13
C LEU A 330 29.70 -0.02 22.55
N ARG A 331 29.91 1.20 23.07
CA ARG A 331 29.28 2.41 22.54
C ARG A 331 29.87 2.85 21.18
N GLU A 332 31.09 2.44 20.85
CA GLU A 332 31.72 2.66 19.54
C GLU A 332 31.27 1.63 18.48
N ASP A 333 30.64 0.53 18.87
CA ASP A 333 30.15 -0.52 17.97
C ASP A 333 28.72 -0.21 17.45
N PRO A 334 28.49 -0.11 16.13
CA PRO A 334 27.17 0.16 15.55
C PRO A 334 26.07 -0.84 15.96
N LEU A 335 26.43 -2.09 16.28
CA LEU A 335 25.49 -3.16 16.61
C LEU A 335 25.24 -3.31 18.11
N LEU A 336 26.16 -2.85 18.97
CA LEU A 336 26.09 -3.03 20.42
C LEU A 336 25.93 -1.71 21.20
N ASN A 337 25.91 -0.56 20.52
CA ASN A 337 25.83 0.74 21.18
C ASN A 337 24.54 0.98 21.99
N THR A 338 23.47 0.23 21.72
CA THR A 338 22.18 0.29 22.45
C THR A 338 22.05 -0.75 23.56
N LEU A 339 23.03 -1.65 23.74
CA LEU A 339 22.99 -2.69 24.77
C LEU A 339 22.88 -2.03 26.16
N PRO A 340 21.90 -2.41 27.00
CA PRO A 340 21.82 -1.87 28.35
C PRO A 340 22.95 -2.40 29.24
N ILE A 341 23.55 -1.52 30.04
CA ILE A 341 24.72 -1.84 30.88
C ILE A 341 24.51 -1.36 32.32
N ILE A 342 24.71 -2.27 33.28
CA ILE A 342 24.77 -1.96 34.71
C ILE A 342 26.21 -2.15 35.20
N MET A 343 26.78 -1.12 35.81
CA MET A 343 28.11 -1.20 36.41
C MET A 343 28.05 -1.53 37.90
N LEU A 344 28.91 -2.43 38.36
CA LEU A 344 29.11 -2.77 39.77
C LEU A 344 30.39 -2.10 40.27
N SER A 345 30.37 -1.47 41.44
CA SER A 345 31.55 -0.73 41.93
C SER A 345 31.76 -0.82 43.43
N ALA A 346 33.02 -0.82 43.86
CA ALA A 346 33.41 -0.82 45.27
C ALA A 346 33.45 0.58 45.92
N ARG A 347 33.30 1.68 45.15
CA ARG A 347 33.35 3.05 45.68
C ARG A 347 31.95 3.59 45.98
N ALA A 348 31.72 3.97 47.23
CA ALA A 348 30.53 4.70 47.65
C ALA A 348 30.74 6.22 47.47
N GLY A 349 29.81 6.90 46.78
CA GLY A 349 29.80 8.36 46.61
C GLY A 349 29.15 8.80 45.30
N GLU A 350 28.52 9.98 45.29
CA GLU A 350 27.81 10.53 44.12
C GLU A 350 28.72 10.74 42.89
N GLU A 351 30.01 11.06 43.11
CA GLU A 351 30.99 11.28 42.04
C GLU A 351 31.23 10.03 41.18
N ALA A 352 31.23 8.84 41.79
CA ALA A 352 31.50 7.59 41.07
C ALA A 352 30.29 7.12 40.22
N SER A 353 29.06 7.44 40.63
CA SER A 353 27.86 7.20 39.82
C SER A 353 27.78 8.14 38.61
N VAL A 354 28.26 9.38 38.77
CA VAL A 354 28.35 10.36 37.68
C VAL A 354 29.33 9.90 36.60
N ASP A 355 30.49 9.37 37.00
CA ASP A 355 31.50 8.87 36.05
C ASP A 355 31.01 7.62 35.28
N GLY A 356 30.26 6.72 35.93
CA GLY A 356 29.64 5.54 35.29
C GLY A 356 28.61 5.90 34.22
N LEU A 357 27.69 6.81 34.55
CA LEU A 357 26.69 7.31 33.60
C LEU A 357 27.34 8.15 32.49
N ALA A 358 28.36 8.96 32.80
CA ALA A 358 29.11 9.74 31.81
C ALA A 358 29.90 8.87 30.82
N ALA A 359 30.33 7.68 31.24
CA ALA A 359 30.96 6.70 30.36
C ALA A 359 29.96 5.97 29.45
N GLY A 360 28.65 6.13 29.68
CA GLY A 360 27.58 5.57 28.85
C GLY A 360 26.91 4.32 29.42
N ALA A 361 27.09 3.99 30.69
CA ALA A 361 26.29 2.96 31.36
C ALA A 361 24.86 3.46 31.65
N ASP A 362 23.90 2.54 31.74
CA ASP A 362 22.48 2.84 31.93
C ASP A 362 22.09 2.88 33.42
N ASP A 363 22.77 2.09 34.26
CA ASP A 363 22.63 2.14 35.71
C ASP A 363 23.95 1.76 36.42
N TYR A 364 24.00 2.02 37.72
CA TYR A 364 25.19 1.86 38.54
C TYR A 364 24.83 1.35 39.94
N LEU A 365 25.54 0.33 40.42
CA LEU A 365 25.26 -0.33 41.70
C LEU A 365 26.52 -0.46 42.58
N VAL A 366 26.44 0.06 43.81
CA VAL A 366 27.56 0.06 44.77
C VAL A 366 27.59 -1.25 45.58
N LYS A 367 28.78 -1.84 45.72
CA LYS A 367 29.07 -3.00 46.57
C LYS A 367 29.35 -2.52 48.02
N PRO A 368 28.79 -3.17 49.06
CA PRO A 368 27.90 -4.32 49.01
C PRO A 368 26.45 -3.93 48.73
N PHE A 369 25.80 -4.61 47.79
CA PHE A 369 24.39 -4.43 47.44
C PHE A 369 23.52 -5.56 48.02
N SER A 370 22.21 -5.30 48.16
CA SER A 370 21.27 -6.35 48.53
C SER A 370 20.81 -7.16 47.31
N ALA A 371 20.49 -8.44 47.51
CA ALA A 371 19.93 -9.29 46.45
C ALA A 371 18.64 -8.73 45.82
N ARG A 372 17.80 -8.08 46.64
CA ARG A 372 16.55 -7.44 46.19
C ARG A 372 16.83 -6.22 45.31
N GLU A 373 17.83 -5.43 45.68
CA GLU A 373 18.23 -4.23 44.94
C GLU A 373 18.81 -4.58 43.57
N LEU A 374 19.73 -5.55 43.49
CA LEU A 374 20.27 -6.00 42.22
C LEU A 374 19.18 -6.54 41.28
N LYS A 375 18.27 -7.39 41.78
CA LYS A 375 17.14 -7.90 40.98
C LYS A 375 16.23 -6.78 40.47
N ALA A 376 15.90 -5.81 41.33
CA ALA A 376 15.04 -4.69 40.94
C ALA A 376 15.70 -3.82 39.85
N ARG A 377 17.01 -3.59 39.93
CA ARG A 377 17.79 -2.83 38.94
C ARG A 377 17.86 -3.54 37.60
N VAL A 378 18.17 -4.83 37.60
CA VAL A 378 18.18 -5.69 36.41
C VAL A 378 16.82 -5.68 35.73
N GLN A 379 15.75 -5.89 36.50
CA GLN A 379 14.38 -5.91 35.96
C GLN A 379 13.97 -4.56 35.36
N SER A 380 14.20 -3.45 36.08
CA SER A 380 13.85 -2.10 35.59
C SER A 380 14.62 -1.73 34.33
N THR A 381 15.89 -2.11 34.22
CA THR A 381 16.73 -1.79 33.07
C THR A 381 16.30 -2.59 31.84
N LEU A 382 15.99 -3.88 32.01
CA LEU A 382 15.43 -4.72 30.94
C LEU A 382 14.07 -4.22 30.46
N GLU A 383 13.18 -3.81 31.38
CA GLU A 383 11.86 -3.27 31.04
C GLU A 383 11.96 -1.96 30.25
N LEU A 384 12.86 -1.04 30.65
CA LEU A 384 13.12 0.20 29.92
C LEU A 384 13.72 -0.05 28.53
N ALA A 385 14.65 -1.00 28.40
CA ALA A 385 15.22 -1.38 27.12
C ALA A 385 14.15 -1.95 26.17
N HIS A 386 13.25 -2.79 26.70
CA HIS A 386 12.14 -3.35 25.93
C HIS A 386 11.17 -2.28 25.43
N LEU A 387 10.73 -1.36 26.31
CA LEU A 387 9.85 -0.25 25.95
C LEU A 387 10.48 0.66 24.88
N ARG A 388 11.79 0.88 24.94
CA ARG A 388 12.51 1.67 23.93
C ARG A 388 12.52 0.96 22.58
N GLN A 389 12.80 -0.35 22.57
CA GLN A 389 12.77 -1.15 21.34
C GLN A 389 11.36 -1.16 20.72
N GLU A 390 10.31 -1.38 21.52
CA GLU A 390 8.92 -1.32 21.05
C GLU A 390 8.57 0.06 20.47
N ALA A 391 9.00 1.15 21.10
CA ALA A 391 8.76 2.50 20.60
C ALA A 391 9.51 2.78 19.28
N GLU A 392 10.75 2.30 19.14
CA GLU A 392 11.53 2.42 17.90
C GLU A 392 10.91 1.58 16.77
N GLU A 393 10.42 0.37 17.07
CA GLU A 393 9.69 -0.48 16.13
C GLU A 393 8.35 0.16 15.71
N GLN A 394 7.59 0.73 16.65
CA GLN A 394 6.37 1.49 16.35
C GLN A 394 6.66 2.72 15.49
N LEU A 395 7.76 3.43 15.74
CA LEU A 395 8.17 4.58 14.94
C LEU A 395 8.60 4.17 13.54
N ALA A 396 9.33 3.05 13.40
CA ALA A 396 9.70 2.48 12.11
C ALA A 396 8.46 2.00 11.33
N GLN A 397 7.50 1.38 12.01
CA GLN A 397 6.21 0.99 11.44
C GLN A 397 5.38 2.22 11.02
N SER A 398 5.37 3.29 11.82
CA SER A 398 4.72 4.56 11.47
C SER A 398 5.37 5.18 10.23
N ARG A 399 6.70 5.22 10.14
CA ARG A 399 7.41 5.74 8.95
C ARG A 399 7.15 4.89 7.70
N LYS A 400 7.07 3.56 7.85
CA LYS A 400 6.68 2.64 6.78
C LYS A 400 5.24 2.89 6.33
N MET A 401 4.33 3.12 7.28
CA MET A 401 2.91 3.42 7.01
C MET A 401 2.74 4.80 6.36
N ASP A 402 3.50 5.81 6.79
CA ASP A 402 3.49 7.16 6.19
C ASP A 402 4.05 7.14 4.76
N ALA A 403 5.08 6.32 4.49
CA ALA A 403 5.59 6.09 3.14
C ALA A 403 4.56 5.39 2.24
N ILE A 404 3.90 4.33 2.73
CA ILE A 404 2.77 3.68 2.03
C ILE A 404 1.60 4.68 1.83
N GLY A 405 1.40 5.57 2.79
CA GLY A 405 0.47 6.71 2.86
C GLY A 405 0.57 7.70 1.70
N GLN A 406 1.79 8.14 1.41
CA GLN A 406 2.07 9.06 0.32
C GLN A 406 2.05 8.36 -1.05
N LEU A 407 2.50 7.10 -1.11
CA LEU A 407 2.59 6.30 -2.34
C LEU A 407 1.22 5.89 -2.89
N THR A 408 0.27 5.52 -2.02
CA THR A 408 -1.07 5.10 -2.46
C THR A 408 -1.90 6.28 -2.96
N ALA A 409 -1.66 7.50 -2.46
CA ALA A 409 -2.43 8.68 -2.84
C ALA A 409 -2.20 9.11 -4.31
N GLY A 410 -0.95 9.11 -4.78
CA GLY A 410 -0.63 9.41 -6.19
C GLY A 410 -1.08 8.29 -7.14
N VAL A 411 -0.82 7.04 -6.76
CA VAL A 411 -1.21 5.86 -7.54
C VAL A 411 -2.74 5.72 -7.67
N ALA A 412 -3.48 6.02 -6.60
CA ALA A 412 -4.92 5.90 -6.63
C ALA A 412 -5.62 7.07 -7.32
N HIS A 413 -4.99 8.25 -7.37
CA HIS A 413 -5.42 9.33 -8.25
C HIS A 413 -5.41 8.85 -9.72
N ASP A 414 -4.30 8.25 -10.16
CA ASP A 414 -4.18 7.71 -11.51
C ASP A 414 -5.21 6.59 -11.77
N PHE A 415 -5.44 5.72 -10.78
CA PHE A 415 -6.50 4.71 -10.89
C PHE A 415 -7.89 5.33 -11.06
N ASN A 416 -8.21 6.35 -10.27
CA ASN A 416 -9.52 7.01 -10.32
C ASN A 416 -9.73 7.76 -11.62
N ASN A 417 -8.69 8.38 -12.20
CA ASN A 417 -8.78 9.03 -13.51
C ASN A 417 -9.01 8.01 -14.63
N LEU A 418 -8.24 6.91 -14.64
CA LEU A 418 -8.43 5.84 -15.63
C LEU A 418 -9.82 5.20 -15.50
N LEU A 419 -10.28 4.95 -14.28
CA LEU A 419 -11.61 4.39 -14.01
C LEU A 419 -12.72 5.37 -14.37
N ALA A 420 -12.54 6.68 -14.14
CA ALA A 420 -13.52 7.70 -14.49
C ALA A 420 -13.77 7.71 -16.00
N VAL A 421 -12.72 7.69 -16.81
CA VAL A 421 -12.84 7.63 -18.28
C VAL A 421 -13.51 6.33 -18.72
N VAL A 422 -13.11 5.17 -18.17
CA VAL A 422 -13.72 3.88 -18.53
C VAL A 422 -15.21 3.83 -18.18
N ILE A 423 -15.57 4.27 -16.96
CA ILE A 423 -16.96 4.31 -16.49
C ILE A 423 -17.78 5.27 -17.33
N ALA A 424 -17.22 6.44 -17.66
CA ALA A 424 -17.90 7.44 -18.47
C ALA A 424 -18.20 6.95 -19.90
N SER A 425 -17.19 6.40 -20.59
CA SER A 425 -17.36 5.89 -21.95
C SER A 425 -18.36 4.72 -21.99
N LEU A 426 -18.34 3.83 -20.99
CA LEU A 426 -19.29 2.72 -20.91
C LEU A 426 -20.73 3.17 -20.66
N ASP A 427 -20.94 4.17 -19.81
CA ASP A 427 -22.27 4.75 -19.51
C ASP A 427 -22.86 5.46 -20.74
N LEU A 428 -22.04 6.23 -21.48
CA LEU A 428 -22.44 6.86 -22.75
C LEU A 428 -22.80 5.82 -23.82
N LEU A 429 -22.00 4.75 -23.94
CA LEU A 429 -22.24 3.67 -24.89
C LEU A 429 -23.52 2.88 -24.57
N GLU A 430 -23.82 2.68 -23.28
CA GLU A 430 -25.04 1.98 -22.87
C GLU A 430 -26.30 2.74 -23.30
N ARG A 431 -26.28 4.08 -23.23
CA ARG A 431 -27.42 4.92 -23.64
C ARG A 431 -27.61 5.01 -25.15
N ARG A 432 -26.53 4.94 -25.91
CA ARG A 432 -26.56 5.02 -27.38
C ARG A 432 -26.86 3.68 -28.05
N THR A 433 -26.64 2.56 -27.36
CA THR A 433 -26.89 1.23 -27.92
C THR A 433 -28.36 0.82 -27.81
N HIS A 434 -28.87 0.25 -28.89
CA HIS A 434 -30.23 -0.31 -28.96
C HIS A 434 -30.20 -1.85 -29.12
N ASP A 435 -29.00 -2.43 -29.17
CA ASP A 435 -28.79 -3.87 -29.30
C ASP A 435 -28.68 -4.54 -27.91
N GLU A 436 -29.55 -5.51 -27.63
CA GLU A 436 -29.58 -6.22 -26.35
C GLU A 436 -28.25 -6.92 -26.02
N ARG A 437 -27.57 -7.47 -27.04
CA ARG A 437 -26.30 -8.18 -26.83
C ARG A 437 -25.19 -7.21 -26.42
N THR A 438 -25.09 -6.09 -27.12
CA THR A 438 -24.16 -5.00 -26.81
C THR A 438 -24.45 -4.40 -25.44
N SER A 439 -25.71 -4.14 -25.12
CA SER A 439 -26.13 -3.64 -23.79
C SER A 439 -25.69 -4.57 -22.66
N ARG A 440 -25.85 -5.90 -22.82
CA ARG A 440 -25.38 -6.89 -21.83
C ARG A 440 -23.86 -6.87 -21.65
N LEU A 441 -23.09 -6.75 -22.73
CA LEU A 441 -21.63 -6.67 -22.67
C LEU A 441 -21.13 -5.39 -21.98
N LEU A 442 -21.77 -4.25 -22.30
CA LEU A 442 -21.49 -2.96 -21.64
C LEU A 442 -21.82 -3.00 -20.15
N LYS A 443 -22.97 -3.54 -19.76
CA LYS A 443 -23.34 -3.74 -18.34
C LYS A 443 -22.30 -4.61 -17.59
N ASN A 444 -21.82 -5.67 -18.22
CA ASN A 444 -20.78 -6.52 -17.63
C ASN A 444 -19.45 -5.78 -17.46
N ALA A 445 -19.04 -4.98 -18.44
CA ALA A 445 -17.86 -4.13 -18.36
C ALA A 445 -18.01 -3.07 -17.26
N GLN A 446 -19.18 -2.42 -17.17
CA GLN A 446 -19.52 -1.41 -16.17
C GLN A 446 -19.47 -1.99 -14.75
N GLN A 447 -20.07 -3.16 -14.53
CA GLN A 447 -20.00 -3.86 -13.25
C GLN A 447 -18.57 -4.23 -12.84
N ALA A 448 -17.70 -4.53 -13.81
CA ALA A 448 -16.30 -4.80 -13.54
C ALA A 448 -15.51 -3.51 -13.22
N ALA A 449 -15.79 -2.41 -13.91
CA ALA A 449 -15.21 -1.10 -13.64
C ALA A 449 -15.61 -0.57 -12.25
N ASN A 450 -16.89 -0.63 -11.91
CA ASN A 450 -17.41 -0.24 -10.59
C ASN A 450 -16.81 -1.09 -9.46
N ARG A 451 -16.53 -2.38 -9.70
CA ARG A 451 -15.80 -3.23 -8.75
C ARG A 451 -14.34 -2.74 -8.54
N GLY A 452 -13.65 -2.36 -9.62
CA GLY A 452 -12.31 -1.78 -9.54
C GLY A 452 -12.27 -0.46 -8.77
N ALA A 453 -13.26 0.41 -8.99
CA ALA A 453 -13.42 1.67 -8.25
C ALA A 453 -13.57 1.44 -6.74
N ARG A 454 -14.41 0.48 -6.34
CA ARG A 454 -14.57 0.12 -4.92
C ARG A 454 -13.28 -0.41 -4.28
N LEU A 455 -12.52 -1.26 -4.97
CA LEU A 455 -11.24 -1.76 -4.47
C LEU A 455 -10.20 -0.65 -4.31
N THR A 456 -10.16 0.28 -5.27
CA THR A 456 -9.26 1.44 -5.23
C THR A 456 -9.61 2.34 -4.03
N ALA A 457 -10.90 2.58 -3.81
CA ALA A 457 -11.38 3.32 -2.64
C ALA A 457 -11.01 2.64 -1.31
N GLN A 458 -11.09 1.30 -1.24
CA GLN A 458 -10.68 0.52 -0.06
C GLN A 458 -9.16 0.61 0.20
N LEU A 459 -8.32 0.53 -0.84
CA LEU A 459 -6.86 0.71 -0.71
C LEU A 459 -6.49 2.10 -0.21
N LEU A 460 -7.19 3.13 -0.70
CA LEU A 460 -7.01 4.52 -0.26
C LEU A 460 -7.41 4.76 1.20
N ALA A 461 -8.54 4.20 1.63
CA ALA A 461 -9.01 4.28 3.01
C ALA A 461 -8.02 3.64 4.00
N PHE A 462 -7.24 2.65 3.54
CA PHE A 462 -6.21 1.99 4.34
C PHE A 462 -4.92 2.83 4.46
N SER A 463 -4.61 3.62 3.43
CA SER A 463 -3.31 4.29 3.30
C SER A 463 -3.19 5.60 4.10
N ARG A 464 -4.26 6.37 4.27
CA ARG A 464 -4.24 7.62 5.05
C ARG A 464 -5.08 7.50 6.30
N LYS A 465 -4.64 8.13 7.41
CA LYS A 465 -5.51 8.51 8.54
C LYS A 465 -6.56 9.50 8.02
N GLN A 466 -7.61 8.97 7.41
CA GLN A 466 -8.75 9.71 6.91
C GLN A 466 -9.36 10.50 8.08
N ARG A 467 -9.49 11.83 7.95
CA ARG A 467 -10.26 12.61 8.92
C ARG A 467 -11.73 12.31 8.64
N LEU A 468 -12.30 11.39 9.41
CA LEU A 468 -13.69 10.96 9.27
C LEU A 468 -14.63 12.16 9.38
N ASN A 469 -15.63 12.24 8.50
CA ASN A 469 -16.68 13.24 8.58
C ASN A 469 -17.72 12.80 9.62
N ALA A 470 -17.30 12.78 10.88
CA ALA A 470 -18.09 12.33 12.00
C ALA A 470 -19.33 13.23 12.16
N ARG A 471 -20.50 12.70 11.80
CA ARG A 471 -21.80 13.37 11.91
C ARG A 471 -22.79 12.51 12.71
N PRO A 472 -23.89 13.08 13.21
CA PRO A 472 -24.97 12.29 13.81
C PRO A 472 -25.66 11.45 12.75
N VAL A 473 -25.62 10.13 12.90
CA VAL A 473 -26.24 9.18 11.95
C VAL A 473 -27.31 8.34 12.67
N ASP A 474 -28.47 8.20 12.03
CA ASP A 474 -29.48 7.19 12.40
C ASP A 474 -29.10 5.84 11.78
N LEU A 475 -28.44 5.00 12.58
CA LEU A 475 -27.93 3.71 12.12
C LEU A 475 -29.06 2.74 11.75
N ASN A 476 -30.23 2.82 12.38
CA ASN A 476 -31.36 1.95 12.05
C ASN A 476 -31.91 2.30 10.67
N SER A 477 -32.08 3.59 10.35
CA SER A 477 -32.50 4.02 9.02
C SER A 477 -31.48 3.62 7.94
N THR A 478 -30.19 3.78 8.20
CA THR A 478 -29.14 3.33 7.27
C THR A 478 -29.22 1.82 7.03
N LEU A 479 -29.30 1.00 8.10
CA LEU A 479 -29.41 -0.45 7.98
C LEU A 479 -30.67 -0.88 7.20
N GLN A 480 -31.81 -0.22 7.43
CA GLN A 480 -33.05 -0.46 6.67
C GLN A 480 -32.87 -0.12 5.18
N GLY A 481 -32.26 1.02 4.86
CA GLY A 481 -31.96 1.41 3.47
C GLY A 481 -31.04 0.42 2.74
N MET A 482 -30.12 -0.20 3.48
CA MET A 482 -29.21 -1.21 2.94
C MET A 482 -29.84 -2.60 2.74
N GLN A 483 -31.05 -2.86 3.21
CA GLN A 483 -31.64 -4.21 3.24
C GLN A 483 -31.63 -4.89 1.86
N ALA A 484 -32.01 -4.16 0.80
CA ALA A 484 -32.01 -4.69 -0.57
C ALA A 484 -30.59 -5.03 -1.07
N LEU A 485 -29.61 -4.18 -0.76
CA LEU A 485 -28.20 -4.38 -1.12
C LEU A 485 -27.62 -5.59 -0.38
N LEU A 486 -27.89 -5.73 0.91
CA LEU A 486 -27.42 -6.85 1.72
C LEU A 486 -28.03 -8.17 1.24
N HIS A 487 -29.31 -8.17 0.92
CA HIS A 487 -29.98 -9.34 0.34
C HIS A 487 -29.32 -9.76 -1.00
N ALA A 488 -29.04 -8.80 -1.88
CA ALA A 488 -28.33 -9.07 -3.13
C ALA A 488 -26.88 -9.56 -2.91
N THR A 489 -26.21 -9.08 -1.86
CA THR A 489 -24.81 -9.42 -1.54
C THR A 489 -24.67 -10.82 -0.95
N LEU A 490 -25.60 -11.20 -0.07
CA LEU A 490 -25.65 -12.51 0.59
C LEU A 490 -26.10 -13.62 -0.37
N GLY A 491 -26.88 -13.27 -1.40
CA GLY A 491 -27.42 -14.23 -2.36
C GLY A 491 -28.60 -15.02 -1.79
N GLY A 492 -29.06 -16.04 -2.52
CA GLY A 492 -30.27 -16.81 -2.15
C GLY A 492 -30.04 -17.91 -1.10
N THR A 493 -28.81 -18.17 -0.68
CA THR A 493 -28.46 -19.28 0.23
C THR A 493 -28.34 -18.86 1.69
N VAL A 494 -28.27 -17.56 1.99
CA VAL A 494 -28.13 -17.02 3.35
C VAL A 494 -29.33 -16.16 3.69
N GLU A 495 -30.03 -16.49 4.76
CA GLU A 495 -31.18 -15.74 5.26
C GLU A 495 -30.72 -14.51 6.07
N LEU A 496 -31.21 -13.32 5.72
CA LEU A 496 -30.93 -12.08 6.46
C LEU A 496 -32.04 -11.80 7.48
N VAL A 497 -31.69 -11.75 8.76
CA VAL A 497 -32.59 -11.42 9.87
C VAL A 497 -32.14 -10.09 10.49
N MET A 498 -33.06 -9.13 10.65
CA MET A 498 -32.75 -7.82 11.23
C MET A 498 -33.61 -7.56 12.48
N ASN A 499 -32.95 -7.52 13.64
CA ASN A 499 -33.58 -7.24 14.94
C ASN A 499 -33.11 -5.86 15.43
N LEU A 500 -33.74 -4.82 14.92
CA LEU A 500 -33.36 -3.43 15.21
C LEU A 500 -34.12 -2.90 16.43
N GLN A 501 -33.41 -2.43 17.46
CA GLN A 501 -34.05 -1.87 18.65
C GLN A 501 -34.75 -0.54 18.31
N ALA A 502 -36.01 -0.41 18.73
CA ALA A 502 -36.74 0.86 18.63
C ALA A 502 -36.09 1.94 19.54
N GLY A 503 -36.05 3.18 19.05
CA GLY A 503 -35.45 4.29 19.79
C GLY A 503 -33.93 4.17 19.99
N LEU A 504 -33.23 3.58 19.02
CA LEU A 504 -31.76 3.56 19.01
C LEU A 504 -31.22 4.99 19.06
N TRP A 505 -30.17 5.22 19.84
CA TRP A 505 -29.57 6.55 19.91
C TRP A 505 -28.85 6.91 18.60
N PRO A 506 -28.75 8.20 18.24
CA PRO A 506 -27.85 8.63 17.17
C PRO A 506 -26.40 8.31 17.51
N ALA A 507 -25.65 7.81 16.53
CA ALA A 507 -24.22 7.55 16.68
C ALA A 507 -23.39 8.68 16.06
N GLN A 508 -22.24 8.98 16.66
CA GLN A 508 -21.22 9.80 16.00
C GLN A 508 -20.48 8.91 14.97
N SER A 509 -20.84 9.03 13.70
CA SER A 509 -20.31 8.16 12.64
C SER A 509 -20.29 8.85 11.28
N ASP A 510 -19.67 8.22 10.28
CA ASP A 510 -19.83 8.54 8.87
C ASP A 510 -20.75 7.46 8.26
N SER A 511 -21.77 7.87 7.48
CA SER A 511 -22.76 6.94 6.92
C SER A 511 -22.11 6.01 5.88
N ASP A 512 -21.25 6.55 5.02
CA ASP A 512 -20.64 5.79 3.92
C ASP A 512 -19.65 4.77 4.48
N GLN A 513 -18.88 5.16 5.50
CA GLN A 513 -17.96 4.24 6.20
C GLN A 513 -18.71 3.18 7.01
N PHE A 514 -19.84 3.54 7.62
CA PHE A 514 -20.69 2.58 8.32
C PHE A 514 -21.30 1.57 7.35
N GLU A 515 -21.87 2.03 6.22
CA GLU A 515 -22.39 1.16 5.17
C GLU A 515 -21.32 0.20 4.65
N LEU A 516 -20.12 0.73 4.35
CA LEU A 516 -19.00 -0.09 3.90
C LEU A 516 -18.58 -1.13 4.93
N ALA A 517 -18.56 -0.77 6.23
CA ALA A 517 -18.26 -1.69 7.31
C ALA A 517 -19.29 -2.84 7.36
N ILE A 518 -20.58 -2.52 7.29
CA ILE A 518 -21.66 -3.52 7.29
C ILE A 518 -21.56 -4.44 6.06
N VAL A 519 -21.28 -3.91 4.87
CA VAL A 519 -21.09 -4.72 3.65
C VAL A 519 -19.89 -5.66 3.79
N ASN A 520 -18.75 -5.16 4.29
CA ASN A 520 -17.55 -5.98 4.48
C ASN A 520 -17.81 -7.15 5.44
N LEU A 521 -18.53 -6.90 6.53
CA LEU A 521 -18.93 -7.94 7.48
C LEU A 521 -19.93 -8.93 6.88
N ALA A 522 -20.91 -8.46 6.11
CA ALA A 522 -21.88 -9.32 5.44
C ALA A 522 -21.24 -10.23 4.39
N VAL A 523 -20.26 -9.73 3.62
CA VAL A 523 -19.48 -10.55 2.67
C VAL A 523 -18.66 -11.60 3.42
N ASN A 524 -18.04 -11.24 4.54
CA ASN A 524 -17.29 -12.19 5.35
C ASN A 524 -18.18 -13.29 5.93
N ALA A 525 -19.36 -12.92 6.45
CA ALA A 525 -20.36 -13.87 6.93
C ALA A 525 -20.82 -14.83 5.82
N ARG A 526 -21.16 -14.31 4.63
CA ARG A 526 -21.54 -15.15 3.48
C ARG A 526 -20.47 -16.17 3.13
N ASP A 527 -19.23 -15.72 3.02
CA ASP A 527 -18.12 -16.58 2.62
C ASP A 527 -17.80 -17.65 3.68
N ALA A 528 -18.17 -17.40 4.95
CA ALA A 528 -18.12 -18.38 6.04
C ALA A 528 -19.32 -19.35 6.06
N MET A 529 -20.31 -19.16 5.18
CA MET A 529 -21.52 -19.98 5.05
C MET A 529 -21.68 -20.56 3.63
N PRO A 530 -20.73 -21.36 3.13
CA PRO A 530 -20.78 -21.90 1.75
C PRO A 530 -21.97 -22.83 1.49
N SER A 531 -22.50 -23.49 2.53
CA SER A 531 -23.69 -24.35 2.46
C SER A 531 -25.01 -23.61 2.75
N GLY A 532 -24.95 -22.28 2.91
CA GLY A 532 -26.07 -21.47 3.40
C GLY A 532 -26.11 -21.36 4.93
N GLY A 533 -27.02 -20.55 5.45
CA GLY A 533 -27.13 -20.25 6.88
C GLY A 533 -27.97 -18.98 7.12
N SER A 534 -27.79 -18.36 8.28
CA SER A 534 -28.43 -17.08 8.57
C SER A 534 -27.42 -16.04 9.06
N LEU A 535 -27.61 -14.79 8.62
CA LEU A 535 -26.93 -13.61 9.13
C LEU A 535 -27.94 -12.77 9.90
N THR A 536 -27.72 -12.60 11.20
CA THR A 536 -28.56 -11.78 12.07
C THR A 536 -27.86 -10.45 12.37
N ILE A 537 -28.52 -9.33 12.07
CA ILE A 537 -28.07 -7.99 12.45
C ILE A 537 -28.92 -7.49 13.61
N GLN A 538 -28.29 -7.12 14.72
CA GLN A 538 -28.97 -6.58 15.90
C GLN A 538 -28.41 -5.21 16.29
N THR A 539 -29.29 -4.28 16.70
CA THR A 539 -28.87 -3.00 17.27
C THR A 539 -29.34 -2.89 18.72
N GLN A 540 -28.52 -2.31 19.59
CA GLN A 540 -28.87 -2.11 21.00
C GLN A 540 -28.19 -0.88 21.60
N ASN A 541 -28.88 -0.16 22.49
CA ASN A 541 -28.27 0.88 23.31
C ASN A 541 -27.57 0.24 24.53
N ILE A 542 -26.31 0.61 24.76
CA ILE A 542 -25.48 0.14 25.87
C ILE A 542 -25.25 1.30 26.83
N SER A 543 -25.83 1.19 28.03
CA SER A 543 -25.71 2.19 29.08
C SER A 543 -24.37 2.07 29.80
N ALA A 544 -23.98 3.10 30.56
CA ALA A 544 -22.69 3.13 31.25
C ALA A 544 -22.48 2.01 32.28
N SER A 545 -23.56 1.33 32.72
CA SER A 545 -23.60 0.22 33.67
C SER A 545 -23.52 -1.17 33.03
N ASP A 546 -23.65 -1.27 31.71
CA ASP A 546 -23.75 -2.54 31.01
C ASP A 546 -22.36 -3.15 30.73
N SER A 547 -22.30 -4.48 30.62
CA SER A 547 -21.06 -5.20 30.29
C SER A 547 -20.54 -4.78 28.92
N ARG A 548 -19.26 -4.40 28.84
CA ARG A 548 -18.59 -3.94 27.62
C ARG A 548 -17.10 -4.31 27.63
N PRO A 549 -16.42 -4.30 26.47
CA PRO A 549 -14.97 -4.44 26.39
C PRO A 549 -14.23 -3.51 27.37
N ALA A 550 -13.22 -4.04 28.07
CA ALA A 550 -12.44 -3.27 29.07
C ALA A 550 -11.67 -2.08 28.47
N SER A 551 -11.42 -2.14 27.17
CA SER A 551 -10.82 -1.10 26.32
C SER A 551 -11.72 0.12 26.09
N LEU A 552 -13.03 0.01 26.33
CA LEU A 552 -13.97 1.11 26.25
C LEU A 552 -14.04 1.86 27.59
N GLY A 553 -13.78 3.17 27.56
CA GLY A 553 -13.89 4.05 28.72
C GLY A 553 -15.32 4.19 29.27
N ARG A 554 -15.50 5.03 30.28
CA ARG A 554 -16.83 5.36 30.81
C ARG A 554 -17.62 6.17 29.77
N GLY A 555 -18.76 5.65 29.31
CA GLY A 555 -19.64 6.33 28.34
C GLY A 555 -20.90 5.53 28.00
N GLU A 556 -21.74 6.10 27.14
CA GLU A 556 -22.90 5.44 26.53
C GLU A 556 -22.57 5.09 25.07
N PHE A 557 -22.88 3.87 24.67
CA PHE A 557 -22.51 3.34 23.37
C PHE A 557 -23.72 2.72 22.68
N ILE A 558 -23.64 2.60 21.36
CA ILE A 558 -24.57 1.85 20.54
C ILE A 558 -23.83 0.61 20.06
N ARG A 559 -24.40 -0.56 20.28
CA ARG A 559 -23.86 -1.84 19.82
C ARG A 559 -24.61 -2.30 18.57
N ILE A 560 -23.87 -2.56 17.51
CA ILE A 560 -24.36 -3.27 16.32
C ILE A 560 -23.69 -4.64 16.28
N SER A 561 -24.47 -5.71 16.41
CA SER A 561 -23.97 -7.09 16.35
C SER A 561 -24.37 -7.75 15.04
N LEU A 562 -23.41 -8.36 14.37
CA LEU A 562 -23.61 -9.18 13.18
C LEU A 562 -23.21 -10.62 13.52
N THR A 563 -24.18 -11.52 13.53
CA THR A 563 -24.02 -12.92 13.90
C THR A 563 -24.30 -13.81 12.71
N ASP A 564 -23.30 -14.55 12.25
CA ASP A 564 -23.45 -15.61 11.27
C ASP A 564 -23.48 -17.00 11.91
N THR A 565 -24.07 -17.95 11.21
CA THR A 565 -24.09 -19.38 11.58
C THR A 565 -23.04 -20.19 10.81
N GLY A 566 -21.94 -19.55 10.39
CA GLY A 566 -20.92 -20.15 9.54
C GLY A 566 -19.94 -21.07 10.27
N GLU A 567 -18.82 -21.34 9.61
CA GLU A 567 -17.79 -22.26 10.11
C GLU A 567 -17.07 -21.75 11.37
N GLY A 568 -17.19 -20.46 11.70
CA GLY A 568 -16.49 -19.85 12.84
C GLY A 568 -14.96 -19.82 12.68
N MET A 569 -14.27 -19.28 13.67
CA MET A 569 -12.82 -19.07 13.68
C MET A 569 -12.16 -19.76 14.87
N SER A 570 -10.94 -20.29 14.67
CA SER A 570 -10.11 -20.77 15.76
C SER A 570 -9.54 -19.61 16.58
N GLN A 571 -9.06 -19.90 17.80
CA GLN A 571 -8.40 -18.90 18.65
C GLN A 571 -7.16 -18.27 17.98
N GLU A 572 -6.43 -19.06 17.19
CA GLU A 572 -5.27 -18.59 16.42
C GLU A 572 -5.67 -17.60 15.31
N VAL A 573 -6.80 -17.83 14.65
CA VAL A 573 -7.34 -16.90 13.64
C VAL A 573 -7.84 -15.63 14.31
N LEU A 574 -8.51 -15.73 15.46
CA LEU A 574 -9.03 -14.58 16.21
C LEU A 574 -7.95 -13.59 16.64
N SER A 575 -6.75 -14.04 17.00
CA SER A 575 -5.67 -13.13 17.42
C SER A 575 -5.08 -12.29 16.27
N HIS A 576 -5.24 -12.75 15.01
CA HIS A 576 -4.68 -12.09 13.83
C HIS A 576 -5.75 -11.49 12.91
N VAL A 577 -7.04 -11.64 13.23
CA VAL A 577 -8.15 -11.29 12.32
C VAL A 577 -8.23 -9.80 11.96
N PHE A 578 -7.65 -8.93 12.80
CA PHE A 578 -7.56 -7.49 12.55
C PHE A 578 -6.25 -7.07 11.87
N GLU A 579 -5.34 -8.01 11.64
CA GLU A 579 -4.10 -7.72 10.92
C GLU A 579 -4.38 -7.46 9.44
N PRO A 580 -3.81 -6.39 8.86
CA PRO A 580 -3.96 -6.11 7.45
C PRO A 580 -3.45 -7.26 6.58
N PHE A 581 -4.19 -7.59 5.53
CA PHE A 581 -3.87 -8.67 4.56
C PHE A 581 -3.96 -10.09 5.13
N PHE A 582 -4.32 -10.25 6.41
CA PHE A 582 -4.57 -11.56 6.98
C PHE A 582 -5.86 -12.14 6.41
N THR A 583 -5.79 -13.33 5.79
CA THR A 583 -6.97 -14.03 5.29
C THR A 583 -6.79 -15.55 5.37
N THR A 584 -7.85 -16.24 5.79
CA THR A 584 -7.96 -17.70 5.76
C THR A 584 -8.49 -18.23 4.43
N LYS A 585 -8.86 -17.34 3.50
CA LYS A 585 -9.46 -17.68 2.21
C LYS A 585 -8.37 -18.01 1.18
N ALA A 586 -8.72 -18.86 0.20
CA ALA A 586 -7.82 -19.19 -0.91
C ALA A 586 -7.35 -17.92 -1.65
N GLN A 587 -6.12 -17.97 -2.19
CA GLN A 587 -5.46 -16.86 -2.86
C GLN A 587 -6.38 -16.19 -3.90
N GLY A 588 -6.60 -14.87 -3.75
CA GLY A 588 -7.46 -14.07 -4.63
C GLY A 588 -8.95 -14.05 -4.30
N LYS A 589 -9.43 -14.79 -3.29
CA LYS A 589 -10.84 -14.79 -2.84
C LYS A 589 -11.11 -13.88 -1.63
N GLY A 590 -10.08 -13.29 -1.04
CA GLY A 590 -10.20 -12.33 0.06
C GLY A 590 -8.99 -11.41 0.08
N THR A 591 -9.21 -10.11 0.24
CA THR A 591 -8.14 -9.11 0.32
C THR A 591 -7.46 -9.11 1.69
N GLY A 592 -8.05 -9.73 2.70
CA GLY A 592 -7.60 -9.67 4.09
C GLY A 592 -7.68 -8.28 4.72
N LEU A 593 -8.33 -7.31 4.05
CA LEU A 593 -8.43 -5.92 4.51
C LEU A 593 -9.78 -5.61 5.18
N GLY A 594 -10.81 -6.41 4.94
CA GLY A 594 -12.18 -6.09 5.35
C GLY A 594 -12.36 -5.89 6.86
N LEU A 595 -11.85 -6.81 7.69
CA LEU A 595 -11.98 -6.72 9.15
C LEU A 595 -11.01 -5.71 9.77
N ALA A 596 -9.78 -5.63 9.25
CA ALA A 596 -8.82 -4.60 9.64
C ALA A 596 -9.37 -3.18 9.38
N GLN A 597 -10.05 -2.96 8.25
CA GLN A 597 -10.69 -1.69 7.92
C GLN A 597 -11.85 -1.38 8.87
N VAL A 598 -12.74 -2.35 9.13
CA VAL A 598 -13.86 -2.18 10.08
C VAL A 598 -13.33 -1.79 11.46
N TYR A 599 -12.30 -2.49 11.95
CA TYR A 599 -11.66 -2.20 13.23
C TYR A 599 -11.07 -0.80 13.28
N GLY A 600 -10.29 -0.41 12.26
CA GLY A 600 -9.68 0.91 12.16
C GLY A 600 -10.72 2.04 12.15
N THR A 601 -11.77 1.90 11.34
CA THR A 601 -12.86 2.90 11.25
C THR A 601 -13.58 3.07 12.58
N VAL A 602 -13.97 1.97 13.24
CA VAL A 602 -14.70 2.04 14.52
C VAL A 602 -13.84 2.66 15.62
N ARG A 603 -12.55 2.31 15.69
CA ARG A 603 -11.59 2.91 16.63
C ARG A 603 -11.41 4.42 16.41
N GLN A 604 -11.34 4.86 15.16
CA GLN A 604 -11.21 6.27 14.82
C GLN A 604 -12.44 7.11 15.24
N PHE A 605 -13.64 6.51 15.31
CA PHE A 605 -14.83 7.14 15.91
C PHE A 605 -14.86 7.11 17.44
N GLY A 606 -13.81 6.63 18.12
CA GLY A 606 -13.80 6.46 19.58
C GLY A 606 -14.59 5.23 20.05
N GLY A 607 -14.86 4.31 19.14
CA GLY A 607 -15.52 3.03 19.39
C GLY A 607 -14.55 1.87 19.60
N ASP A 608 -15.10 0.65 19.64
CA ASP A 608 -14.31 -0.59 19.61
C ASP A 608 -15.08 -1.74 18.96
N VAL A 609 -14.37 -2.82 18.62
CA VAL A 609 -14.95 -4.03 18.03
C VAL A 609 -14.68 -5.22 18.94
N GLU A 610 -15.71 -6.00 19.22
CA GLU A 610 -15.64 -7.30 19.91
C GLU A 610 -15.96 -8.42 18.91
N ILE A 611 -15.19 -9.50 18.95
CA ILE A 611 -15.44 -10.70 18.15
C ILE A 611 -15.57 -11.91 19.07
N GLN A 612 -16.65 -12.65 18.90
CA GLN A 612 -16.90 -13.93 19.55
C GLN A 612 -17.07 -14.98 18.46
N SER A 613 -16.16 -15.93 18.37
CA SER A 613 -16.21 -16.99 17.35
C SER A 613 -15.72 -18.30 17.93
N GLN A 614 -16.32 -19.40 17.48
CA GLN A 614 -15.88 -20.75 17.80
C GLN A 614 -16.01 -21.63 16.55
N PRO A 615 -15.05 -22.53 16.27
CA PRO A 615 -15.16 -23.43 15.14
C PRO A 615 -16.46 -24.24 15.18
N GLY A 616 -17.19 -24.24 14.07
CA GLY A 616 -18.48 -24.91 13.87
C GLY A 616 -19.70 -24.22 14.48
N HIS A 617 -19.56 -23.06 15.13
CA HIS A 617 -20.65 -22.36 15.83
C HIS A 617 -20.91 -20.94 15.30
N GLY A 618 -20.26 -20.54 14.20
CA GLY A 618 -20.38 -19.22 13.60
C GLY A 618 -19.56 -18.13 14.30
N THR A 619 -19.77 -16.90 13.84
CA THR A 619 -19.08 -15.71 14.35
C THR A 619 -20.08 -14.62 14.69
N CYS A 620 -19.90 -13.97 15.84
CA CYS A 620 -20.57 -12.74 16.23
C CYS A 620 -19.54 -11.61 16.29
N ILE A 621 -19.78 -10.54 15.52
CA ILE A 621 -18.96 -9.33 15.51
C ILE A 621 -19.82 -8.17 16.02
N SER A 622 -19.40 -7.56 17.13
CA SER A 622 -20.08 -6.43 17.76
C SER A 622 -19.27 -5.14 17.61
N LEU A 623 -19.86 -4.17 16.91
CA LEU A 623 -19.32 -2.81 16.75
C LEU A 623 -19.91 -1.91 17.84
N TYR A 624 -19.06 -1.21 18.57
CA TYR A 624 -19.46 -0.23 19.58
C TYR A 624 -19.16 1.18 19.07
N LEU A 625 -20.19 2.00 18.89
CA LEU A 625 -20.05 3.41 18.47
C LEU A 625 -20.53 4.34 19.59
N PRO A 626 -19.88 5.48 19.84
CA PRO A 626 -20.33 6.41 20.87
C PRO A 626 -21.64 7.08 20.48
N ARG A 627 -22.52 7.24 21.48
CA ARG A 627 -23.74 8.03 21.35
C ARG A 627 -23.41 9.51 21.09
N THR A 628 -24.20 10.16 20.23
CA THR A 628 -24.25 11.62 20.13
C THR A 628 -25.63 12.15 20.55
N SER A 629 -25.65 13.42 20.99
CA SER A 629 -26.86 14.16 21.37
C SER A 629 -27.28 15.19 20.33
N GLU A 630 -26.48 15.36 19.29
CA GLU A 630 -26.81 16.21 18.15
C GLU A 630 -27.95 15.60 17.33
N PRO A 631 -28.90 16.41 16.83
CA PRO A 631 -30.01 15.92 16.03
C PRO A 631 -29.54 15.40 14.67
N VAL A 632 -30.08 14.27 14.23
CA VAL A 632 -29.84 13.73 12.88
C VAL A 632 -30.42 14.72 11.87
N GLN A 633 -29.55 15.31 11.04
CA GLN A 633 -30.02 16.11 9.90
C GLN A 633 -30.60 15.16 8.85
N ALA A 634 -31.85 15.39 8.45
CA ALA A 634 -32.49 14.59 7.40
C ALA A 634 -31.68 14.70 6.10
N MET A 635 -31.12 13.59 5.64
CA MET A 635 -30.61 13.48 4.27
C MET A 635 -31.77 13.75 3.32
N SER A 636 -31.63 14.76 2.46
CA SER A 636 -32.54 14.96 1.34
C SER A 636 -32.52 13.69 0.49
N GLU A 637 -33.67 13.05 0.29
CA GLU A 637 -33.78 11.88 -0.60
C GLU A 637 -33.16 12.20 -1.97
N PRO A 638 -32.53 11.23 -2.65
CA PRO A 638 -32.15 11.41 -4.04
C PRO A 638 -33.44 11.66 -4.82
N VAL A 639 -33.63 12.90 -5.24
CA VAL A 639 -34.73 13.31 -6.11
C VAL A 639 -34.66 12.38 -7.32
N ASN A 640 -35.73 11.62 -7.55
CA ASN A 640 -35.87 10.80 -8.75
C ASN A 640 -36.08 11.79 -9.91
N VAL A 641 -34.98 12.28 -10.48
CA VAL A 641 -35.04 13.41 -11.40
C VAL A 641 -35.57 12.95 -12.76
N ASP A 642 -36.73 13.49 -13.12
CA ASP A 642 -37.20 13.50 -14.49
C ASP A 642 -36.26 14.38 -15.33
N LEU A 643 -35.50 13.77 -16.24
CA LEU A 643 -34.49 14.42 -17.12
C LEU A 643 -35.10 15.34 -18.20
N SER A 644 -36.40 15.64 -18.12
CA SER A 644 -37.19 16.16 -19.23
C SER A 644 -37.16 17.69 -19.42
N SER A 645 -36.46 18.46 -18.57
CA SER A 645 -36.18 19.89 -18.83
C SER A 645 -35.00 20.42 -18.01
N PRO A 646 -33.77 20.49 -18.56
CA PRO A 646 -32.66 21.13 -17.87
C PRO A 646 -32.92 22.63 -17.72
N ILE A 647 -32.60 23.19 -16.55
CA ILE A 647 -32.43 24.63 -16.39
C ILE A 647 -31.27 25.03 -17.32
N PRO A 648 -31.44 25.99 -18.25
CA PRO A 648 -30.35 26.38 -19.14
C PRO A 648 -29.23 27.00 -18.29
N LEU A 649 -28.16 26.23 -18.10
CA LEU A 649 -26.95 26.62 -17.39
C LEU A 649 -25.78 26.56 -18.35
N ARG A 650 -24.94 27.59 -18.31
CA ARG A 650 -23.66 27.58 -19.00
C ARG A 650 -22.56 27.14 -18.04
N ILE A 651 -21.90 26.04 -18.35
CA ILE A 651 -20.97 25.37 -17.43
C ILE A 651 -19.52 25.60 -17.89
N LEU A 652 -18.66 26.08 -16.99
CA LEU A 652 -17.22 26.09 -17.20
C LEU A 652 -16.63 24.81 -16.61
N LEU A 653 -16.13 23.93 -17.48
CA LEU A 653 -15.48 22.66 -17.12
C LEU A 653 -13.96 22.84 -17.09
N VAL A 654 -13.35 22.55 -15.95
CA VAL A 654 -11.91 22.66 -15.72
C VAL A 654 -11.36 21.36 -15.17
N ASP A 655 -10.42 20.75 -15.88
CA ASP A 655 -9.73 19.53 -15.48
C ASP A 655 -8.40 19.49 -16.23
N ASP A 656 -7.28 19.17 -15.58
CA ASP A 656 -5.97 19.12 -16.23
C ASP A 656 -5.79 17.84 -17.07
N ASP A 657 -6.48 16.76 -16.71
CA ASP A 657 -6.48 15.52 -17.48
C ASP A 657 -7.38 15.67 -18.71
N ALA A 658 -6.76 15.71 -19.89
CA ALA A 658 -7.46 15.88 -21.16
C ALA A 658 -8.51 14.77 -21.44
N GLN A 659 -8.31 13.56 -20.94
CA GLN A 659 -9.26 12.46 -21.15
C GLN A 659 -10.45 12.59 -20.20
N VAL A 660 -10.22 12.91 -18.93
CA VAL A 660 -11.31 13.15 -17.96
C VAL A 660 -12.14 14.36 -18.38
N ARG A 661 -11.48 15.45 -18.83
CA ARG A 661 -12.14 16.62 -19.39
C ARG A 661 -13.00 16.27 -20.60
N HIS A 662 -12.46 15.50 -21.55
CA HIS A 662 -13.20 15.08 -22.74
C HIS A 662 -14.42 14.21 -22.40
N SER A 663 -14.28 13.23 -21.51
CA SER A 663 -15.39 12.36 -21.09
C SER A 663 -16.48 13.13 -20.33
N THR A 664 -16.10 14.08 -19.46
CA THR A 664 -17.05 14.93 -18.73
C THR A 664 -17.76 15.89 -19.69
N SER A 665 -17.05 16.47 -20.65
CA SER A 665 -17.58 17.28 -21.75
C SER A 665 -18.63 16.52 -22.55
N ALA A 666 -18.35 15.26 -22.93
CA ALA A 666 -19.31 14.40 -23.61
C ALA A 666 -20.58 14.12 -22.77
N MET A 667 -20.44 13.92 -21.45
CA MET A 667 -21.60 13.77 -20.55
C MET A 667 -22.45 15.03 -20.47
N LEU A 668 -21.83 16.21 -20.39
CA LEU A 668 -22.55 17.50 -20.35
C LEU A 668 -23.33 17.74 -21.64
N SER A 669 -22.74 17.44 -22.80
CA SER A 669 -23.45 17.48 -24.09
C SER A 669 -24.61 16.51 -24.16
N GLU A 670 -24.45 15.27 -23.69
CA GLU A 670 -25.51 14.26 -23.64
C GLU A 670 -26.67 14.68 -22.72
N LEU A 671 -26.37 15.45 -21.66
CA LEU A 671 -27.36 16.06 -20.77
C LEU A 671 -27.99 17.35 -21.33
N GLY A 672 -27.50 17.86 -22.46
CA GLY A 672 -28.04 19.05 -23.11
C GLY A 672 -27.57 20.38 -22.51
N TYR A 673 -26.50 20.41 -21.73
CA TYR A 673 -25.91 21.65 -21.20
C TYR A 673 -24.95 22.29 -22.22
N GLU A 674 -24.93 23.63 -22.25
CA GLU A 674 -23.87 24.37 -22.94
C GLU A 674 -22.66 24.46 -22.00
N HIS A 675 -21.46 24.14 -22.51
CA HIS A 675 -20.26 24.19 -21.70
C HIS A 675 -19.03 24.70 -22.46
N ILE A 676 -18.06 25.21 -21.70
CA ILE A 676 -16.76 25.65 -22.18
C ILE A 676 -15.69 24.88 -21.42
N GLU A 677 -14.64 24.45 -22.11
CA GLU A 677 -13.53 23.71 -21.52
C GLU A 677 -12.33 24.62 -21.24
N ALA A 678 -11.66 24.39 -20.11
CA ALA A 678 -10.36 24.96 -19.78
C ALA A 678 -9.42 23.85 -19.27
N ALA A 679 -8.15 23.89 -19.67
CA ALA A 679 -7.17 22.87 -19.32
C ALA A 679 -6.45 23.15 -17.99
N ASN A 680 -6.60 24.35 -17.42
CA ASN A 680 -6.00 24.72 -16.14
C ASN A 680 -6.74 25.92 -15.51
N GLY A 681 -6.45 26.19 -14.24
CA GLY A 681 -7.08 27.28 -13.50
C GLY A 681 -6.81 28.68 -14.09
N GLN A 682 -5.67 28.89 -14.73
CA GLN A 682 -5.33 30.21 -15.29
C GLN A 682 -6.16 30.53 -16.54
N GLU A 683 -6.36 29.54 -17.42
CA GLU A 683 -7.27 29.61 -18.56
C GLU A 683 -8.72 29.79 -18.09
N ALA A 684 -9.14 29.08 -17.04
CA ALA A 684 -10.47 29.21 -16.46
C ALA A 684 -10.75 30.63 -15.92
N ILE A 685 -9.78 31.25 -15.23
CA ILE A 685 -9.89 32.64 -14.76
C ILE A 685 -10.02 33.63 -15.93
N GLN A 686 -9.24 33.42 -16.99
CA GLN A 686 -9.34 34.25 -18.20
C GLN A 686 -10.74 34.14 -18.83
N GLN A 687 -11.28 32.91 -18.93
CA GLN A 687 -12.63 32.68 -19.44
C GLN A 687 -13.73 33.26 -18.53
N LEU A 688 -13.54 33.28 -17.20
CA LEU A 688 -14.46 33.95 -16.27
C LEU A 688 -14.43 35.48 -16.40
N HIS A 689 -13.31 36.06 -16.83
CA HIS A 689 -13.19 37.50 -17.11
C HIS A 689 -13.77 37.88 -18.48
N ASP A 690 -13.52 37.06 -19.50
CA ASP A 690 -13.91 37.34 -20.89
C ASP A 690 -15.34 36.91 -21.21
N GLY A 691 -15.88 35.94 -20.46
CA GLY A 691 -17.13 35.25 -20.75
C GLY A 691 -18.33 35.80 -19.98
N ASP A 692 -19.23 36.50 -20.68
CA ASP A 692 -20.56 36.75 -20.16
C ASP A 692 -21.38 35.44 -20.08
N GLY A 693 -21.97 35.18 -18.92
CA GLY A 693 -23.01 34.15 -18.74
C GLY A 693 -22.58 32.78 -18.20
N ILE A 694 -21.41 32.59 -17.60
CA ILE A 694 -21.05 31.32 -16.92
C ILE A 694 -21.83 31.18 -15.60
N ASP A 695 -22.67 30.17 -15.46
CA ASP A 695 -23.56 29.98 -14.29
C ASP A 695 -23.02 28.98 -13.27
N LEU A 696 -22.16 28.06 -13.70
CA LEU A 696 -21.62 26.97 -12.90
C LEU A 696 -20.16 26.71 -13.28
N LEU A 697 -19.29 26.64 -12.28
CA LEU A 697 -17.92 26.15 -12.40
C LEU A 697 -17.87 24.69 -11.93
N LEU A 698 -17.46 23.80 -12.83
CA LEU A 698 -17.18 22.40 -12.55
C LEU A 698 -15.67 22.20 -12.68
N THR A 699 -14.95 22.06 -11.56
CA THR A 699 -13.48 22.06 -11.56
C THR A 699 -12.90 20.87 -10.82
N ASP A 700 -11.81 20.29 -11.34
CA ASP A 700 -11.01 19.34 -10.57
C ASP A 700 -10.32 20.01 -9.38
N TYR A 701 -10.10 19.24 -8.32
CA TYR A 701 -9.43 19.71 -7.12
C TYR A 701 -7.90 19.76 -7.31
N ALA A 702 -7.32 18.70 -7.88
CA ALA A 702 -5.89 18.45 -7.92
C ALA A 702 -5.25 18.90 -9.25
N MET A 703 -5.22 20.20 -9.50
CA MET A 703 -4.64 20.76 -10.73
C MET A 703 -3.23 21.34 -10.50
N PRO A 704 -2.28 21.17 -11.45
CA PRO A 704 -0.95 21.77 -11.39
C PRO A 704 -0.99 23.31 -11.44
N GLY A 705 -0.09 23.95 -10.68
CA GLY A 705 0.10 25.41 -10.67
C GLY A 705 -0.96 26.18 -9.87
N MET A 706 -2.24 25.84 -10.02
CA MET A 706 -3.36 26.40 -9.25
C MET A 706 -4.33 25.29 -8.87
N THR A 707 -4.58 25.13 -7.57
CA THR A 707 -5.54 24.12 -7.08
C THR A 707 -6.99 24.52 -7.41
N GLY A 708 -7.88 23.53 -7.51
CA GLY A 708 -9.31 23.79 -7.70
C GLY A 708 -9.90 24.69 -6.63
N MET A 709 -9.44 24.56 -5.38
CA MET A 709 -9.88 25.42 -4.29
C MET A 709 -9.45 26.89 -4.47
N GLU A 710 -8.21 27.13 -4.95
CA GLU A 710 -7.74 28.48 -5.26
C GLU A 710 -8.52 29.07 -6.44
N LEU A 711 -8.81 28.26 -7.47
CA LEU A 711 -9.66 28.65 -8.58
C LEU A 711 -11.07 29.04 -8.10
N CYS A 712 -11.68 28.25 -7.22
CA CYS A 712 -13.00 28.56 -6.65
C CYS A 712 -13.01 29.91 -5.93
N LYS A 713 -11.98 30.18 -5.12
CA LYS A 713 -11.85 31.46 -4.39
C LYS A 713 -11.73 32.64 -5.34
N GLN A 714 -10.88 32.53 -6.36
CA GLN A 714 -10.70 33.58 -7.36
C GLN A 714 -11.95 33.75 -8.23
N GLY A 715 -12.59 32.66 -8.63
CA GLY A 715 -13.84 32.68 -9.39
C GLY A 715 -14.98 33.37 -8.65
N LEU A 716 -15.13 33.14 -7.34
CA LEU A 716 -16.12 33.83 -6.51
C LEU A 716 -15.79 35.33 -6.32
N ALA A 717 -14.52 35.70 -6.33
CA ALA A 717 -14.11 37.10 -6.31
C ALA A 717 -14.47 37.84 -7.62
N ILE A 718 -14.46 37.12 -8.75
CA ILE A 718 -14.87 37.65 -10.06
C ILE A 718 -16.40 37.68 -10.19
N LYS A 719 -17.07 36.58 -9.82
CA LYS A 719 -18.52 36.40 -9.92
C LYS A 719 -19.07 35.82 -8.61
N PRO A 720 -19.59 36.65 -7.69
CA PRO A 720 -20.09 36.19 -6.39
C PRO A 720 -21.28 35.21 -6.45
N GLU A 721 -22.05 35.23 -7.55
CA GLU A 721 -23.19 34.33 -7.78
C GLU A 721 -22.80 33.02 -8.49
N LEU A 722 -21.50 32.79 -8.74
CA LEU A 722 -21.00 31.60 -9.41
C LEU A 722 -21.27 30.37 -8.55
N ARG A 723 -22.03 29.42 -9.10
CA ARG A 723 -22.22 28.10 -8.49
C ARG A 723 -20.97 27.27 -8.72
N ILE A 724 -20.61 26.42 -7.75
CA ILE A 724 -19.35 25.66 -7.81
C ILE A 724 -19.59 24.20 -7.45
N VAL A 725 -19.07 23.31 -8.30
CA VAL A 725 -18.92 21.88 -8.05
C VAL A 725 -17.45 21.51 -8.18
N LEU A 726 -16.89 20.97 -7.11
CA LEU A 726 -15.54 20.42 -7.11
C LEU A 726 -15.60 18.93 -7.47
N MET A 727 -14.95 18.55 -8.56
CA MET A 727 -14.67 17.17 -8.89
C MET A 727 -13.42 16.73 -8.13
N THR A 728 -13.43 15.54 -7.55
CA THR A 728 -12.27 15.05 -6.81
C THR A 728 -12.14 13.54 -6.95
N GLY A 729 -10.93 13.05 -7.21
CA GLY A 729 -10.61 11.62 -7.12
C GLY A 729 -10.70 11.05 -5.70
N TYR A 730 -10.96 11.87 -4.68
CA TYR A 730 -11.06 11.41 -3.30
C TYR A 730 -12.04 12.25 -2.48
N ALA A 731 -12.91 11.55 -1.75
CA ALA A 731 -13.98 12.13 -0.94
C ALA A 731 -13.48 12.73 0.39
N ASP A 732 -12.52 13.66 0.36
CA ASP A 732 -12.28 14.52 1.55
C ASP A 732 -13.31 15.66 1.56
N SER A 733 -14.57 15.24 1.72
CA SER A 733 -15.73 16.14 1.81
C SER A 733 -15.63 17.05 3.03
N ALA A 734 -14.98 16.63 4.12
CA ALA A 734 -14.94 17.35 5.38
C ALA A 734 -14.08 18.62 5.34
N ALA A 735 -12.92 18.60 4.67
CA ALA A 735 -12.09 19.81 4.48
C ALA A 735 -12.76 20.82 3.52
N LEU A 736 -13.55 20.33 2.56
CA LEU A 736 -14.31 21.12 1.59
C LEU A 736 -15.64 21.65 2.17
N SER A 737 -16.16 21.01 3.23
CA SER A 737 -17.41 21.36 3.93
C SER A 737 -17.34 22.66 4.73
N ALA A 738 -16.14 23.14 5.06
CA ALA A 738 -15.97 24.41 5.77
C ALA A 738 -16.52 25.62 4.98
N GLY A 739 -16.84 25.46 3.69
CA GLY A 739 -17.33 26.53 2.80
C GLY A 739 -18.64 26.28 2.06
N ASN A 740 -19.49 25.30 2.44
CA ASN A 740 -20.75 24.96 1.71
C ASN A 740 -20.57 24.54 0.23
N LEU A 741 -19.38 24.13 -0.20
CA LEU A 741 -19.10 23.74 -1.58
C LEU A 741 -19.65 22.35 -1.88
N THR A 742 -20.23 22.18 -3.08
CA THR A 742 -20.71 20.87 -3.54
C THR A 742 -19.56 20.08 -4.15
N VAL A 743 -19.47 18.79 -3.79
CA VAL A 743 -18.37 17.91 -4.19
C VAL A 743 -18.92 16.71 -4.97
N LEU A 744 -18.27 16.37 -6.08
CA LEU A 744 -18.57 15.21 -6.91
C LEU A 744 -17.33 14.30 -6.94
N SER A 745 -17.45 13.10 -6.38
CA SER A 745 -16.35 12.14 -6.29
C SER A 745 -16.17 11.37 -7.61
N LYS A 746 -14.96 11.38 -8.17
CA LYS A 746 -14.54 10.54 -9.30
C LYS A 746 -14.20 9.12 -8.78
N PRO A 747 -14.54 8.05 -9.53
CA PRO A 747 -15.31 8.07 -10.77
C PRO A 747 -16.82 8.28 -10.52
N PHE A 748 -17.49 9.01 -11.42
CA PHE A 748 -18.94 9.27 -11.37
C PHE A 748 -19.65 8.86 -12.66
N THR A 749 -20.95 8.62 -12.56
CA THR A 749 -21.83 8.33 -13.71
C THR A 749 -22.55 9.59 -14.21
N LEU A 750 -23.12 9.52 -15.41
CA LEU A 750 -23.89 10.61 -16.00
C LEU A 750 -25.11 10.99 -15.13
N SER A 751 -25.76 10.00 -14.51
CA SER A 751 -26.88 10.23 -13.57
C SER A 751 -26.46 10.93 -12.28
N GLN A 752 -25.24 10.67 -11.79
CA GLN A 752 -24.68 11.35 -10.63
C GLN A 752 -24.33 12.80 -10.96
N LEU A 753 -23.70 13.04 -12.12
CA LEU A 753 -23.40 14.38 -12.62
C LEU A 753 -24.68 15.20 -12.78
N ALA A 754 -25.72 14.63 -13.42
CA ALA A 754 -27.02 15.29 -13.58
C ALA A 754 -27.64 15.67 -12.24
N SER A 755 -27.71 14.72 -11.30
CA SER A 755 -28.26 14.95 -9.97
C SER A 755 -27.54 16.08 -9.24
N VAL A 756 -26.20 16.14 -9.32
CA VAL A 756 -25.42 17.20 -8.67
C VAL A 756 -25.68 18.56 -9.31
N ILE A 757 -25.69 18.65 -10.65
CA ILE A 757 -25.98 19.91 -11.35
C ILE A 757 -27.37 20.43 -10.97
N ILE A 758 -28.39 19.56 -10.94
CA ILE A 758 -29.76 19.93 -10.57
C ILE A 758 -29.87 20.39 -9.12
N ASN A 759 -29.20 19.69 -8.19
CA ASN A 759 -29.16 20.07 -6.78
C ASN A 759 -28.50 21.44 -6.56
N VAL A 760 -27.46 21.75 -7.33
CA VAL A 760 -26.77 23.03 -7.26
C VAL A 760 -27.57 24.14 -7.95
N ALA A 761 -28.26 23.83 -9.04
CA ALA A 761 -29.14 24.76 -9.75
C ALA A 761 -30.35 25.19 -8.91
N SER A 762 -30.87 24.30 -8.06
CA SER A 762 -32.07 24.51 -7.24
C SER A 762 -31.81 25.15 -5.87
N ARG A 763 -30.55 25.24 -5.41
CA ARG A 763 -30.18 25.88 -4.13
C ARG A 763 -29.76 27.33 -4.35
N GLU A 764 -30.36 28.28 -3.63
CA GLU A 764 -29.78 29.61 -3.42
C GLU A 764 -28.53 29.48 -2.52
N GLN A 765 -27.37 29.19 -3.10
CA GLN A 765 -26.11 29.09 -2.36
C GLN A 765 -25.61 30.49 -1.96
N THR A 766 -25.78 30.88 -0.69
CA THR A 766 -24.99 31.98 -0.10
C THR A 766 -23.68 31.39 0.43
N ILE A 767 -22.61 31.43 -0.37
CA ILE A 767 -21.28 30.97 0.03
C ILE A 767 -20.64 32.06 0.90
N LYS A 768 -20.44 31.78 2.20
CA LYS A 768 -19.63 32.63 3.09
C LYS A 768 -18.24 32.01 3.23
N LEU A 769 -17.25 32.63 2.61
CA LEU A 769 -15.83 32.33 2.86
C LEU A 769 -15.39 33.05 4.14
N ASN A 770 -14.93 32.31 5.14
CA ASN A 770 -14.13 32.84 6.25
C ASN A 770 -12.64 32.65 5.95
#